data_AF-K1VV47-F1
#
_entry.id   AF-K1VV47-F1
#
_cell.length_a   1.000
_cell.length_b   1.000
_cell.length_c   1.000
_cell.angle_alpha   90.00
_cell.angle_beta   90.00
_cell.angle_gamma   90.00
#
_symmetry.space_group_name_H-M   'P 1'
#
loop_
_entity.id
_entity.type
_entity.pdbx_description
1 polymer ?
#
loop_
_entity_poly.entity_id
_entity_poly.type
_entity_poly.pdbx_seq_one_letter_code
_entity_poly.pdbx_strand_id
1 'polypeptide(L)'
;MTDVEIHRTDSKGSAQELEKPRIEEEELAALPTAQAKIAQQNAALYLEALERYGADGSGLDPVAEKKLKRKLDLRIIPALAVCYFFYYVDKTTLSYAAIYGIKDDINMGSTGYSWLSSIFYFGWLAWAIPSNLIMQRSPPAYYLAFNIFWWGALLMCQAAATNFAGLAALRVLSGAMEAIADPAFMLITSQYYTRSEQPSRISAWYCANGIGVAGGGLIGYGIGNIKGALNSWRYEFLIVGAFCSAWAIVLALVLPNSPAKFKGFSHEEKLMMIARIAKNQTGVEQRKINWKQVREAYTDYKTWMFFTLGLVANIPNGIISNFSTLVIKGLGFDELKTCLLGIPQGALVVIWIGLGAFVNARLPKNSRTIVCMLFMIPTIAGALGFLLSPEKAYVGRLICFYLTGSYQASFVISLSLITSNTGGQSKKMIVSGMIWFGACIGNIVGPFFCKESQKPRYPLGIGALLVANCLELALFFVFRYAFIIENRKKRKQREEAQANGTQQIAADTAFADMTDKENVNIRALSSAAEAAQAGDGTKLQALLASPGYWRDVLAFSRDFRTFQGGEVGQAAADTFPKAQPHNFQIKAPAPLLESPFPDVSWVRMHFGFDTTVGPCSGIARLVYERGEWKAYTLYTLLEEVAGHPQQVGRNRPRGQHNAAEPHDERRAREAEFADSDPDVLVVGAGHNGLACAAVLRSFGVNALVVDRFSRVGDNWRKRYASLSLHDPVWTDHMPLMPYPPNWPVWMQAGKLANWLEAYAEAQECNVWLESTVDPSRTVWLPEEGKWQVTVLRGPQRTPRTMKVGHVVMATGLGGGKPKLPPKVPGQDAWEGTIVHSSAHAGGRQWARKRALVVGACTSGHDISVDLSHCGADTTMLQRSPTFIMTIKNGLPLLDGGLFTEEVLETLSMDNADRIADSLPKQVGKLFHQRIVDHLAEADKEILDGLKKAGFRTWKGPEGTGWLFLAYERAGGYYFTAGENSGSQKIIKGDIKVRQGEIASFGPGKKVVFKDGSEDEYDLVVFATGYTGIQDSTREVLGDQAASQMGKVWGLDNELEVNGVARPAGIPHVFFTIGNFMMSRWFSRRIALQIVAEREGKWGDVYKSK
;
A
#
# COMPACT_ATOMS: atom_id res chain seq x y z
N MET A 1 -41.65 21.49 -64.30
CA MET A 1 -41.33 21.19 -62.90
C MET A 1 -39.91 21.63 -62.70
N THR A 2 -39.79 22.93 -62.45
CA THR A 2 -38.60 23.77 -62.55
C THR A 2 -38.16 24.13 -61.15
N ASP A 3 -36.84 24.03 -60.94
CA ASP A 3 -35.95 24.99 -60.31
C ASP A 3 -36.38 25.66 -58.99
N VAL A 4 -35.41 25.82 -58.09
CA VAL A 4 -34.74 27.11 -57.89
C VAL A 4 -33.84 27.05 -56.63
N GLU A 5 -32.64 27.60 -56.83
CA GLU A 5 -31.60 27.98 -55.88
C GLU A 5 -32.11 28.69 -54.61
N ILE A 6 -31.35 28.57 -53.51
CA ILE A 6 -31.45 29.54 -52.41
C ILE A 6 -30.06 30.12 -52.15
N HIS A 7 -29.89 31.38 -52.58
CA HIS A 7 -28.83 32.27 -52.14
C HIS A 7 -29.42 33.68 -51.91
N ARG A 8 -29.05 34.28 -50.75
CA ARG A 8 -28.97 35.72 -50.36
C ARG A 8 -29.59 36.00 -48.98
N THR A 9 -28.81 36.30 -47.92
CA THR A 9 -28.15 37.59 -47.52
C THR A 9 -29.20 38.63 -47.09
N ASP A 10 -29.14 39.42 -46.00
CA ASP A 10 -28.12 40.01 -45.10
C ASP A 10 -28.80 40.19 -43.69
N SER A 11 -28.23 40.57 -42.54
CA SER A 11 -27.25 41.62 -42.25
C SER A 11 -26.77 41.60 -40.78
N LYS A 12 -25.44 41.73 -40.59
CA LYS A 12 -24.67 42.50 -39.58
C LYS A 12 -25.05 42.48 -38.08
N GLY A 13 -24.15 41.89 -37.29
CA GLY A 13 -23.90 42.20 -35.88
C GLY A 13 -22.50 41.71 -35.49
N SER A 14 -21.67 42.60 -34.94
CA SER A 14 -20.24 42.49 -34.62
C SER A 14 -19.74 41.16 -34.06
N ALA A 15 -18.66 40.62 -34.66
CA ALA A 15 -17.81 39.63 -34.02
C ALA A 15 -16.88 40.32 -33.01
N GLN A 16 -17.16 40.16 -31.71
CA GLN A 16 -16.16 40.33 -30.66
C GLN A 16 -15.35 39.02 -30.57
N GLU A 17 -14.04 39.13 -30.78
CA GLU A 17 -13.08 38.08 -30.44
C GLU A 17 -13.21 37.76 -28.95
N LEU A 18 -13.61 36.52 -28.62
CA LEU A 18 -13.51 35.98 -27.27
C LEU A 18 -12.02 35.70 -26.99
N GLU A 19 -11.36 36.64 -26.31
CA GLU A 19 -10.05 36.45 -25.70
C GLU A 19 -10.06 35.20 -24.82
N LYS A 20 -9.12 34.28 -25.06
CA LYS A 20 -8.79 33.20 -24.13
C LYS A 20 -8.26 33.83 -22.84
N PRO A 21 -8.70 33.40 -21.65
CA PRO A 21 -8.20 33.98 -20.41
C PRO A 21 -6.71 33.65 -20.28
N ARG A 22 -5.89 34.70 -20.26
CA ARG A 22 -4.47 34.65 -19.91
C ARG A 22 -4.42 34.64 -18.39
N ILE A 23 -4.10 33.50 -17.81
CA ILE A 23 -3.85 33.39 -16.37
C ILE A 23 -2.56 34.17 -16.08
N GLU A 24 -2.66 35.19 -15.22
CA GLU A 24 -1.54 36.04 -14.82
C GLU A 24 -0.56 35.28 -13.91
N GLU A 25 0.74 35.58 -13.99
CA GLU A 25 1.82 34.86 -13.28
C GLU A 25 1.66 34.85 -11.75
N GLU A 26 0.84 35.74 -11.16
CA GLU A 26 0.56 35.80 -9.72
C GLU A 26 -0.41 34.71 -9.23
N GLU A 27 -1.36 34.24 -10.05
CA GLU A 27 -2.28 33.14 -9.67
C GLU A 27 -1.55 31.78 -9.63
N LEU A 28 -0.50 31.60 -10.44
CA LEU A 28 0.34 30.40 -10.42
C LEU A 28 1.17 30.27 -9.12
N ALA A 29 1.42 31.39 -8.43
CA ALA A 29 2.21 31.43 -7.20
C ALA A 29 1.40 31.10 -5.93
N ALA A 30 0.06 31.14 -6.00
CA ALA A 30 -0.84 30.92 -4.87
C ALA A 30 -1.22 29.44 -4.64
N LEU A 31 -0.76 28.51 -5.49
CA LEU A 31 -1.05 27.08 -5.38
C LEU A 31 -0.07 26.33 -4.44
N PRO A 32 -0.53 25.29 -3.70
CA PRO A 32 0.30 24.55 -2.76
C PRO A 32 1.58 24.03 -3.43
N THR A 33 2.72 24.16 -2.73
CA THR A 33 4.10 24.13 -3.27
C THR A 33 4.57 22.78 -3.88
N ALA A 34 3.66 21.84 -4.14
CA ALA A 34 3.89 20.69 -5.01
C ALA A 34 3.61 21.01 -6.49
N GLN A 35 2.67 21.92 -6.79
CA GLN A 35 2.31 22.33 -8.16
C GLN A 35 3.32 23.32 -8.76
N ALA A 36 3.97 24.14 -7.92
CA ALA A 36 5.03 25.07 -8.33
C ALA A 36 6.33 24.40 -8.83
N LYS A 37 6.43 23.05 -8.79
CA LYS A 37 7.57 22.28 -9.34
C LYS A 37 7.33 21.68 -10.73
N ILE A 38 6.28 22.09 -11.45
CA ILE A 38 6.07 21.71 -12.85
C ILE A 38 6.68 22.79 -13.76
N ALA A 39 8.00 22.94 -13.71
CA ALA A 39 8.75 23.70 -14.72
C ALA A 39 8.96 22.84 -15.98
N GLN A 40 7.89 22.27 -16.54
CA GLN A 40 7.91 21.58 -17.83
C GLN A 40 7.11 22.40 -18.85
N GLN A 41 7.66 22.54 -20.06
CA GLN A 41 6.87 22.96 -21.22
C GLN A 41 5.65 22.03 -21.33
N ASN A 42 4.44 22.59 -21.36
CA ASN A 42 3.13 21.92 -21.41
C ASN A 42 2.54 21.43 -20.05
N ALA A 43 2.81 22.13 -18.94
CA ALA A 43 2.22 21.84 -17.62
C ALA A 43 0.68 21.61 -17.66
N ALA A 44 -0.05 22.38 -18.48
CA ALA A 44 -1.49 22.24 -18.65
C ALA A 44 -1.94 20.82 -19.08
N LEU A 45 -1.22 20.17 -19.99
CA LEU A 45 -1.56 18.81 -20.46
C LEU A 45 -1.31 17.76 -19.37
N TYR A 46 -0.32 17.98 -18.50
CA TYR A 46 -0.02 17.10 -17.38
C TYR A 46 -1.04 17.25 -16.26
N LEU A 47 -1.47 18.47 -15.98
CA LEU A 47 -2.55 18.76 -15.01
C LEU A 47 -3.87 18.15 -15.49
N GLU A 48 -4.24 18.36 -16.75
CA GLU A 48 -5.44 17.77 -17.36
C GLU A 48 -5.44 16.23 -17.30
N ALA A 49 -4.29 15.59 -17.51
CA ALA A 49 -4.16 14.14 -17.44
C ALA A 49 -4.38 13.62 -16.01
N LEU A 50 -3.87 14.33 -15.00
CA LEU A 50 -3.99 13.97 -13.59
C LEU A 50 -5.40 14.23 -13.05
N GLU A 51 -6.04 15.33 -13.47
CA GLU A 51 -7.43 15.65 -13.12
C GLU A 51 -8.41 14.61 -13.68
N ARG A 52 -8.15 14.13 -14.90
CA ARG A 52 -9.10 13.25 -15.61
C ARG A 52 -8.97 11.77 -15.28
N TYR A 53 -7.76 11.30 -14.97
CA TYR A 53 -7.47 9.88 -14.77
C TYR A 53 -6.92 9.53 -13.37
N GLY A 54 -6.71 10.52 -12.50
CA GLY A 54 -6.10 10.35 -11.18
C GLY A 54 -4.59 10.14 -11.25
N ALA A 55 -3.87 10.48 -10.17
CA ALA A 55 -2.43 10.29 -10.07
C ALA A 55 -2.01 8.80 -9.99
N ASP A 56 -2.95 7.94 -9.59
CA ASP A 56 -2.81 6.48 -9.52
C ASP A 56 -3.27 5.75 -10.80
N GLY A 57 -3.91 6.47 -11.73
CA GLY A 57 -4.44 5.92 -12.97
C GLY A 57 -5.71 5.10 -12.79
N SER A 58 -6.43 5.26 -11.68
CA SER A 58 -7.70 4.57 -11.36
C SER A 58 -8.81 4.80 -12.39
N GLY A 59 -8.72 5.88 -13.19
CA GLY A 59 -9.67 6.17 -14.27
C GLY A 59 -9.35 5.57 -15.64
N LEU A 60 -8.27 4.80 -15.81
CA LEU A 60 -7.85 4.27 -17.12
C LEU A 60 -8.60 3.00 -17.51
N ASP A 61 -9.30 3.02 -18.67
CA ASP A 61 -9.87 1.82 -19.27
C ASP A 61 -8.75 0.83 -19.71
N PRO A 62 -8.75 -0.42 -19.20
CA PRO A 62 -7.76 -1.45 -19.56
C PRO A 62 -7.69 -1.77 -21.06
N VAL A 63 -8.80 -1.63 -21.79
CA VAL A 63 -8.85 -1.92 -23.23
C VAL A 63 -8.17 -0.81 -24.02
N ALA A 64 -8.48 0.45 -23.71
CA ALA A 64 -7.81 1.63 -24.27
C ALA A 64 -6.30 1.62 -23.96
N GLU A 65 -5.91 1.26 -22.73
CA GLU A 65 -4.51 1.14 -22.32
C GLU A 65 -3.73 0.14 -23.20
N LYS A 66 -4.31 -1.04 -23.44
CA LYS A 66 -3.67 -2.09 -24.26
C LYS A 66 -3.50 -1.65 -25.72
N LYS A 67 -4.47 -0.91 -26.27
CA LYS A 67 -4.41 -0.36 -27.64
C LYS A 67 -3.31 0.71 -27.75
N LEU A 68 -3.24 1.63 -26.78
CA LEU A 68 -2.20 2.64 -26.69
C LEU A 68 -0.80 2.02 -26.61
N LYS A 69 -0.64 1.00 -25.76
CA LYS A 69 0.62 0.26 -25.61
C LYS A 69 1.11 -0.37 -26.91
N ARG A 70 0.23 -1.05 -27.67
CA ARG A 70 0.58 -1.61 -28.98
C ARG A 70 1.02 -0.53 -29.97
N LYS A 71 0.36 0.63 -29.95
CA LYS A 71 0.70 1.77 -30.81
C LYS A 71 2.07 2.37 -30.44
N LEU A 72 2.41 2.43 -29.15
CA LEU A 72 3.74 2.82 -28.67
C LEU A 72 4.82 1.83 -29.10
N ASP A 73 4.56 0.53 -28.89
CA ASP A 73 5.49 -0.54 -29.27
C ASP A 73 5.83 -0.45 -30.77
N LEU A 74 4.84 -0.24 -31.64
CA LEU A 74 5.02 -0.13 -33.10
C LEU A 74 5.76 1.13 -33.56
N ARG A 75 5.86 2.18 -32.72
CA ARG A 75 6.48 3.46 -33.10
C ARG A 75 7.89 3.61 -32.51
N ILE A 76 8.08 3.24 -31.25
CA ILE A 76 9.34 3.46 -30.53
C ILE A 76 10.30 2.28 -30.73
N ILE A 77 9.82 1.04 -30.58
CA ILE A 77 10.71 -0.13 -30.58
C ILE A 77 11.39 -0.34 -31.94
N PRO A 78 10.70 -0.27 -33.09
CA PRO A 78 11.36 -0.33 -34.39
C PRO A 78 12.39 0.79 -34.59
N ALA A 79 12.08 2.01 -34.15
CA ALA A 79 13.00 3.13 -34.28
C ALA A 79 14.31 2.88 -33.53
N LEU A 80 14.21 2.45 -32.27
CA LEU A 80 15.37 2.08 -31.45
C LEU A 80 16.10 0.84 -31.98
N ALA A 81 15.37 -0.16 -32.49
CA ALA A 81 15.95 -1.37 -33.04
C ALA A 81 16.81 -1.09 -34.29
N VAL A 82 16.37 -0.21 -35.19
CA VAL A 82 17.18 0.18 -36.35
C VAL A 82 18.42 0.98 -35.93
N CYS A 83 18.32 1.83 -34.91
CA CYS A 83 19.51 2.46 -34.33
C CYS A 83 20.51 1.41 -33.83
N TYR A 84 20.02 0.43 -33.07
CA TYR A 84 20.85 -0.62 -32.48
C TYR A 84 21.42 -1.60 -33.52
N PHE A 85 20.71 -1.78 -34.64
CA PHE A 85 21.23 -2.49 -35.81
C PHE A 85 22.48 -1.80 -36.36
N PHE A 86 22.38 -0.50 -36.69
CA PHE A 86 23.51 0.27 -37.23
C PHE A 86 24.65 0.42 -36.20
N TYR A 87 24.29 0.58 -34.93
CA TYR A 87 25.22 0.54 -33.79
C TYR A 87 26.14 -0.68 -33.83
N TYR A 88 25.58 -1.87 -34.04
CA TYR A 88 26.38 -3.08 -34.07
C TYR A 88 27.09 -3.33 -35.41
N VAL A 89 26.48 -2.92 -36.53
CA VAL A 89 27.13 -2.98 -37.85
C VAL A 89 28.42 -2.15 -37.85
N ASP A 90 28.42 -0.94 -37.28
CA ASP A 90 29.65 -0.14 -37.16
C ASP A 90 30.73 -0.84 -36.31
N LYS A 91 30.37 -1.39 -35.14
CA LYS A 91 31.33 -2.13 -34.31
C LYS A 91 32.00 -3.28 -35.03
N THR A 92 31.32 -3.90 -35.98
CA THR A 92 31.86 -5.00 -36.80
C THR A 92 32.48 -4.54 -38.12
N THR A 93 32.26 -3.29 -38.53
CA THR A 93 32.77 -2.70 -39.79
C THR A 93 34.30 -2.77 -39.87
N LEU A 94 35.00 -2.51 -38.75
CA LEU A 94 36.46 -2.64 -38.71
C LEU A 94 36.93 -4.09 -38.96
N SER A 95 36.15 -5.07 -38.50
CA SER A 95 36.43 -6.50 -38.73
C SER A 95 36.30 -6.86 -40.21
N TYR A 96 35.27 -6.39 -40.90
CA TYR A 96 35.13 -6.60 -42.35
C TYR A 96 36.22 -5.88 -43.14
N ALA A 97 36.54 -4.63 -42.77
CA ALA A 97 37.66 -3.89 -43.37
C ALA A 97 39.00 -4.63 -43.26
N ALA A 98 39.20 -5.42 -42.20
CA ALA A 98 40.42 -6.20 -41.97
C ALA A 98 40.66 -7.32 -42.99
N ILE A 99 39.59 -7.95 -43.51
CA ILE A 99 39.69 -8.98 -44.55
C ILE A 99 39.79 -8.38 -45.96
N TYR A 100 39.47 -7.09 -46.09
CA TYR A 100 39.58 -6.28 -47.32
C TYR A 100 40.83 -5.38 -47.38
N GLY A 101 41.89 -5.73 -46.63
CA GLY A 101 43.23 -5.18 -46.84
C GLY A 101 43.53 -3.82 -46.18
N ILE A 102 42.71 -3.34 -45.22
CA ILE A 102 42.99 -2.07 -44.52
C ILE A 102 44.36 -2.03 -43.82
N LYS A 103 44.86 -3.19 -43.36
CA LYS A 103 46.15 -3.30 -42.64
C LYS A 103 47.32 -2.95 -43.56
N ASP A 104 47.25 -3.43 -44.80
CA ASP A 104 48.30 -3.24 -45.80
C ASP A 104 48.20 -1.82 -46.39
N ASP A 105 46.98 -1.35 -46.69
CA ASP A 105 46.73 -0.02 -47.29
C ASP A 105 47.14 1.16 -46.38
N ILE A 106 47.06 0.99 -45.05
CA ILE A 106 47.41 2.02 -44.05
C ILE A 106 48.82 1.77 -43.44
N ASN A 107 49.53 0.73 -43.90
CA ASN A 107 50.84 0.31 -43.39
C ASN A 107 50.85 0.17 -41.86
N MET A 108 49.91 -0.61 -41.32
CA MET A 108 49.76 -0.79 -39.88
C MET A 108 50.86 -1.71 -39.33
N GLY A 109 51.57 -1.26 -38.29
CA GLY A 109 52.49 -2.11 -37.54
C GLY A 109 51.78 -3.25 -36.78
N SER A 110 52.55 -4.11 -36.13
CA SER A 110 52.05 -5.39 -35.59
C SER A 110 51.00 -5.29 -34.47
N THR A 111 50.96 -4.15 -33.77
CA THR A 111 49.94 -3.82 -32.77
C THR A 111 48.93 -2.78 -33.28
N GLY A 112 49.12 -2.26 -34.49
CA GLY A 112 48.34 -1.16 -35.05
C GLY A 112 46.85 -1.49 -35.14
N TYR A 113 46.49 -2.69 -35.62
CA TYR A 113 45.08 -3.09 -35.71
C TYR A 113 44.39 -3.17 -34.34
N SER A 114 45.04 -3.76 -33.33
CA SER A 114 44.51 -3.83 -31.97
C SER A 114 44.35 -2.44 -31.36
N TRP A 115 45.33 -1.55 -31.55
CA TRP A 115 45.22 -0.16 -31.12
C TRP A 115 44.08 0.56 -31.83
N LEU A 116 43.90 0.34 -33.13
CA LEU A 116 42.85 1.00 -33.90
C LEU A 116 41.44 0.61 -33.41
N SER A 117 41.24 -0.66 -33.07
CA SER A 117 39.98 -1.11 -32.45
C SER A 117 39.77 -0.51 -31.05
N SER A 118 40.83 -0.39 -30.25
CA SER A 118 40.71 0.07 -28.86
C SER A 118 40.59 1.58 -28.72
N ILE A 119 41.26 2.38 -29.59
CA ILE A 119 41.27 3.85 -29.57
C ILE A 119 39.86 4.46 -29.66
N PHE A 120 38.94 3.79 -30.35
CA PHE A 120 37.52 4.13 -30.38
C PHE A 120 36.93 4.30 -28.97
N TYR A 121 37.18 3.33 -28.09
CA TYR A 121 36.62 3.29 -26.75
C TYR A 121 37.28 4.30 -25.80
N PHE A 122 38.47 4.82 -26.10
CA PHE A 122 39.04 5.95 -25.36
C PHE A 122 38.26 7.24 -25.62
N GLY A 123 37.86 7.49 -26.87
CA GLY A 123 36.96 8.60 -27.21
C GLY A 123 35.60 8.46 -26.55
N TRP A 124 35.05 7.25 -26.55
CA TRP A 124 33.82 6.91 -25.83
C TRP A 124 33.93 7.24 -24.34
N LEU A 125 35.02 6.81 -23.68
CA LEU A 125 35.24 7.00 -22.24
C LEU A 125 35.30 8.48 -21.86
N ALA A 126 36.01 9.27 -22.66
CA ALA A 126 36.19 10.70 -22.42
C ALA A 126 34.87 11.48 -22.59
N TRP A 127 34.01 11.08 -23.53
CA TRP A 127 32.78 11.80 -23.87
C TRP A 127 31.51 11.28 -23.18
N ALA A 128 31.52 10.06 -22.64
CA ALA A 128 30.36 9.45 -21.99
C ALA A 128 29.77 10.31 -20.85
N ILE A 129 30.62 10.87 -19.99
CA ILE A 129 30.17 11.73 -18.87
C ILE A 129 29.69 13.09 -19.39
N PRO A 130 30.48 13.87 -20.16
CA PRO A 130 30.03 15.14 -20.73
C PRO A 130 28.71 15.00 -21.51
N SER A 131 28.61 13.99 -22.37
CA SER A 131 27.44 13.81 -23.24
C SER A 131 26.17 13.48 -22.45
N ASN A 132 26.28 12.69 -21.38
CA ASN A 132 25.14 12.42 -20.49
C ASN A 132 24.65 13.69 -19.77
N LEU A 133 25.57 14.56 -19.34
CA LEU A 133 25.20 15.83 -18.70
C LEU A 133 24.54 16.82 -19.68
N ILE A 134 24.93 16.77 -20.96
CA ILE A 134 24.30 17.54 -22.03
C ILE A 134 22.90 16.98 -22.32
N MET A 135 22.76 15.65 -22.44
CA MET A 135 21.48 14.99 -22.71
C MET A 135 20.40 15.29 -21.66
N GLN A 136 20.78 15.47 -20.39
CA GLN A 136 19.82 15.87 -19.34
C GLN A 136 19.26 17.28 -19.53
N ARG A 137 19.95 18.14 -20.28
CA ARG A 137 19.56 19.54 -20.54
C ARG A 137 19.03 19.77 -21.96
N SER A 138 19.29 18.84 -22.88
CA SER A 138 18.85 18.91 -24.27
C SER A 138 17.62 18.03 -24.54
N PRO A 139 16.88 18.27 -25.62
CA PRO A 139 15.83 17.35 -26.06
C PRO A 139 16.42 15.99 -26.44
N PRO A 140 16.09 14.87 -25.75
CA PRO A 140 16.82 13.60 -25.87
C PRO A 140 16.83 13.02 -27.27
N ALA A 141 15.71 13.11 -28.01
CA ALA A 141 15.60 12.57 -29.36
C ALA A 141 16.46 13.34 -30.37
N TYR A 142 16.47 14.68 -30.29
CA TYR A 142 17.31 15.50 -31.17
C TYR A 142 18.79 15.37 -30.85
N TYR A 143 19.14 15.28 -29.57
CA TYR A 143 20.53 15.09 -29.18
C TYR A 143 21.06 13.72 -29.60
N LEU A 144 20.26 12.66 -29.43
CA LEU A 144 20.58 11.33 -29.95
C LEU A 144 20.77 11.34 -31.47
N ALA A 145 19.84 11.95 -32.22
CA ALA A 145 19.94 12.07 -33.67
C ALA A 145 21.19 12.87 -34.11
N PHE A 146 21.50 13.97 -33.44
CA PHE A 146 22.70 14.76 -33.70
C PHE A 146 23.99 13.94 -33.55
N ASN A 147 24.08 13.17 -32.47
CA ASN A 147 25.24 12.32 -32.22
C ASN A 147 25.36 11.20 -33.25
N ILE A 148 24.25 10.52 -33.61
CA ILE A 148 24.26 9.47 -34.63
C ILE A 148 24.63 10.03 -36.01
N PHE A 149 24.16 11.23 -36.36
CA PHE A 149 24.48 11.88 -37.62
C PHE A 149 26.00 12.13 -37.75
N TRP A 150 26.60 12.73 -36.73
CA TRP A 150 28.03 13.04 -36.72
C TRP A 150 28.90 11.81 -36.59
N TRP A 151 28.47 10.81 -35.83
CA TRP A 151 29.13 9.51 -35.80
C TRP A 151 29.18 8.86 -37.20
N GLY A 152 28.06 8.82 -37.93
CA GLY A 152 28.03 8.34 -39.31
C GLY A 152 28.87 9.18 -40.28
N ALA A 153 28.88 10.51 -40.12
CA ALA A 153 29.70 11.40 -40.94
C ALA A 153 31.20 11.18 -40.70
N LEU A 154 31.61 11.03 -39.43
CA LEU A 154 32.98 10.72 -39.07
C LEU A 154 33.40 9.33 -39.54
N LEU A 155 32.47 8.37 -39.57
CA LEU A 155 32.69 7.06 -40.15
C LEU A 155 32.99 7.15 -41.65
N MET A 156 32.23 7.95 -42.41
CA MET A 156 32.54 8.20 -43.82
C MET A 156 33.90 8.88 -44.02
N CYS A 157 34.26 9.83 -43.15
CA CYS A 157 35.58 10.48 -43.19
C CYS A 157 36.73 9.49 -43.00
N GLN A 158 36.53 8.37 -42.29
CA GLN A 158 37.57 7.33 -42.13
C GLN A 158 37.99 6.72 -43.47
N ALA A 159 37.09 6.66 -44.44
CA ALA A 159 37.39 6.20 -45.79
C ALA A 159 38.37 7.11 -46.54
N ALA A 160 38.58 8.35 -46.09
CA ALA A 160 39.56 9.28 -46.66
C ALA A 160 40.93 9.22 -45.98
N ALA A 161 41.08 8.46 -44.88
CA ALA A 161 42.35 8.37 -44.17
C ALA A 161 43.41 7.63 -45.03
N THR A 162 44.64 8.11 -44.97
CA THR A 162 45.80 7.54 -45.69
C THR A 162 46.91 7.08 -44.75
N ASN A 163 46.79 7.35 -43.45
CA ASN A 163 47.76 6.95 -42.44
C ASN A 163 47.07 6.60 -41.12
N PHE A 164 47.80 5.89 -40.26
CA PHE A 164 47.29 5.40 -38.98
C PHE A 164 46.81 6.53 -38.07
N ALA A 165 47.54 7.65 -38.00
CA ALA A 165 47.21 8.76 -37.10
C ALA A 165 45.87 9.43 -37.47
N GLY A 166 45.64 9.68 -38.76
CA GLY A 166 44.37 10.24 -39.25
C GLY A 166 43.19 9.31 -38.99
N LEU A 167 43.37 8.01 -39.22
CA LEU A 167 42.34 7.00 -38.97
C LEU A 167 42.06 6.85 -37.45
N ALA A 168 43.10 6.89 -36.61
CA ALA A 168 42.99 6.85 -35.17
C ALA A 168 42.25 8.09 -34.61
N ALA A 169 42.58 9.29 -35.09
CA ALA A 169 41.91 10.53 -34.67
C ALA A 169 40.41 10.50 -35.00
N LEU A 170 40.05 10.09 -36.21
CA LEU A 170 38.64 9.94 -36.62
C LEU A 170 37.91 8.87 -35.80
N ARG A 171 38.59 7.78 -35.42
CA ARG A 171 38.06 6.75 -34.51
C ARG A 171 37.80 7.28 -33.10
N VAL A 172 38.68 8.11 -32.54
CA VAL A 172 38.44 8.77 -31.24
C VAL A 172 37.18 9.63 -31.31
N LEU A 173 37.06 10.49 -32.32
CA LEU A 173 35.92 11.37 -32.48
C LEU A 173 34.61 10.60 -32.71
N SER A 174 34.68 9.51 -33.48
CA SER A 174 33.54 8.62 -33.72
C SER A 174 33.07 7.97 -32.41
N GLY A 175 34.02 7.49 -31.59
CA GLY A 175 33.72 6.91 -30.28
C GLY A 175 33.12 7.91 -29.30
N ALA A 176 33.58 9.16 -29.35
CA ALA A 176 32.98 10.24 -28.56
C ALA A 176 31.50 10.44 -28.92
N MET A 177 31.18 10.55 -30.22
CA MET A 177 29.79 10.74 -30.67
C MET A 177 28.89 9.52 -30.36
N GLU A 178 29.42 8.30 -30.39
CA GLU A 178 28.66 7.09 -30.06
C GLU A 178 28.31 7.00 -28.55
N ALA A 179 29.05 7.67 -27.67
CA ALA A 179 29.01 7.47 -26.22
C ALA A 179 27.63 7.63 -25.54
N ILE A 180 26.69 8.32 -26.18
CA ILE A 180 25.37 8.60 -25.63
C ILE A 180 24.28 7.61 -26.05
N ALA A 181 24.53 6.76 -27.04
CA ALA A 181 23.51 5.91 -27.64
C ALA A 181 22.79 5.02 -26.62
N ASP A 182 23.54 4.21 -25.85
CA ASP A 182 22.97 3.31 -24.85
C ASP A 182 22.20 4.05 -23.73
N PRO A 183 22.76 5.09 -23.08
CA PRO A 183 22.00 5.90 -22.12
C PRO A 183 20.73 6.52 -22.69
N ALA A 184 20.76 7.02 -23.93
CA ALA A 184 19.60 7.62 -24.58
C ALA A 184 18.49 6.59 -24.83
N PHE A 185 18.83 5.38 -25.30
CA PHE A 185 17.84 4.31 -25.52
C PHE A 185 17.14 3.91 -24.21
N MET A 186 17.88 3.84 -23.10
CA MET A 186 17.30 3.55 -21.80
C MET A 186 16.41 4.69 -21.29
N LEU A 187 16.83 5.95 -21.47
CA LEU A 187 16.05 7.13 -21.07
C LEU A 187 14.74 7.22 -21.86
N ILE A 188 14.79 7.06 -23.18
CA ILE A 188 13.60 7.05 -24.03
C ILE A 188 12.68 5.90 -23.63
N THR A 189 13.21 4.70 -23.38
CA THR A 189 12.38 3.57 -22.93
C THR A 189 11.68 3.86 -21.59
N SER A 190 12.36 4.50 -20.64
CA SER A 190 11.76 4.83 -19.34
C SER A 190 10.74 5.98 -19.42
N GLN A 191 10.83 6.85 -20.43
CA GLN A 191 9.89 7.95 -20.67
C GLN A 191 8.54 7.51 -21.24
N TYR A 192 8.42 6.30 -21.83
CA TYR A 192 7.17 5.86 -22.48
C TYR A 192 6.61 4.53 -21.95
N TYR A 193 7.38 3.77 -21.16
CA TYR A 193 6.98 2.44 -20.66
C TYR A 193 7.08 2.32 -19.14
N THR A 194 6.16 1.54 -18.56
CA THR A 194 6.10 1.34 -17.09
C THR A 194 7.21 0.43 -16.56
N ARG A 195 7.49 0.48 -15.24
CA ARG A 195 8.58 -0.31 -14.60
C ARG A 195 8.46 -1.82 -14.88
N SER A 196 7.25 -2.36 -14.98
CA SER A 196 7.01 -3.76 -15.30
C SER A 196 7.23 -4.08 -16.78
N GLU A 197 7.11 -3.09 -17.67
CA GLU A 197 7.22 -3.24 -19.12
C GLU A 197 8.66 -3.10 -19.63
N GLN A 198 9.46 -2.22 -19.00
CA GLN A 198 10.81 -1.85 -19.45
C GLN A 198 11.72 -3.06 -19.78
N PRO A 199 11.87 -4.11 -18.93
CA PRO A 199 12.79 -5.21 -19.24
C PRO A 199 12.47 -5.94 -20.56
N SER A 200 11.18 -6.12 -20.87
CA SER A 200 10.74 -6.77 -22.09
C SER A 200 11.02 -5.92 -23.34
N ARG A 201 10.88 -4.59 -23.24
CA ARG A 201 11.13 -3.65 -24.34
C ARG A 201 12.61 -3.47 -24.61
N ILE A 202 13.42 -3.40 -23.54
CA ILE A 202 14.88 -3.41 -23.63
C ILE A 202 15.33 -4.64 -24.40
N SER A 203 14.85 -5.83 -24.01
CA SER A 203 15.18 -7.07 -24.72
C SER A 203 14.77 -7.02 -26.20
N ALA A 204 13.61 -6.43 -26.52
CA ALA A 204 13.09 -6.37 -27.89
C ALA A 204 13.96 -5.54 -28.84
N TRP A 205 14.38 -4.34 -28.44
CA TRP A 205 15.28 -3.54 -29.29
C TRP A 205 16.73 -4.05 -29.24
N TYR A 206 17.17 -4.68 -28.15
CA TYR A 206 18.51 -5.27 -28.04
C TYR A 206 18.70 -6.49 -28.95
N CYS A 207 17.63 -7.22 -29.29
CA CYS A 207 17.68 -8.29 -30.31
C CYS A 207 18.24 -7.82 -31.66
N ALA A 208 18.13 -6.52 -31.98
CA ALA A 208 18.72 -5.96 -33.18
C ALA A 208 20.26 -6.06 -33.23
N ASN A 209 20.92 -6.37 -32.10
CA ASN A 209 22.33 -6.73 -32.07
C ASN A 209 22.65 -7.89 -33.01
N GLY A 210 21.94 -9.01 -32.84
CA GLY A 210 22.13 -10.20 -33.67
C GLY A 210 21.71 -9.97 -35.13
N ILE A 211 20.67 -9.14 -35.34
CA ILE A 211 20.29 -8.71 -36.69
C ILE A 211 21.41 -7.86 -37.31
N GLY A 212 22.09 -7.02 -36.53
CA GLY A 212 23.24 -6.23 -36.95
C GLY A 212 24.44 -7.08 -37.34
N VAL A 213 24.77 -8.14 -36.58
CA VAL A 213 25.81 -9.13 -36.97
C VAL A 213 25.50 -9.72 -38.34
N ALA A 214 24.26 -10.18 -38.54
CA ALA A 214 23.85 -10.81 -39.79
C ALA A 214 23.78 -9.82 -40.96
N GLY A 215 23.27 -8.61 -40.70
CA GLY A 215 23.19 -7.52 -41.67
C GLY A 215 24.56 -7.02 -42.08
N GLY A 216 25.50 -6.88 -41.15
CA GLY A 216 26.90 -6.55 -41.44
C GLY A 216 27.55 -7.58 -42.37
N GLY A 217 27.27 -8.87 -42.18
CA GLY A 217 27.74 -9.93 -43.08
C GLY A 217 27.18 -9.81 -44.50
N LEU A 218 25.90 -9.47 -44.63
CA LEU A 218 25.24 -9.22 -45.92
C LEU A 218 25.78 -7.96 -46.61
N ILE A 219 25.92 -6.86 -45.86
CA ILE A 219 26.46 -5.59 -46.36
C ILE A 219 27.91 -5.81 -46.82
N GLY A 220 28.74 -6.43 -45.98
CA GLY A 220 30.12 -6.75 -46.31
C GLY A 220 30.26 -7.66 -47.53
N TYR A 221 29.39 -8.65 -47.71
CA TYR A 221 29.35 -9.48 -48.92
C TYR A 221 29.01 -8.66 -50.18
N GLY A 222 28.00 -7.79 -50.08
CA GLY A 222 27.63 -6.89 -51.18
C GLY A 222 28.78 -5.96 -51.55
N ILE A 223 29.47 -5.40 -50.56
CA ILE A 223 30.61 -4.49 -50.73
C ILE A 223 31.83 -5.20 -51.32
N GLY A 224 32.08 -6.45 -50.94
CA GLY A 224 33.16 -7.26 -51.50
C GLY A 224 33.02 -7.52 -53.01
N ASN A 225 31.81 -7.36 -53.57
CA ASN A 225 31.56 -7.50 -55.01
C ASN A 225 31.70 -6.18 -55.79
N ILE A 226 31.89 -5.05 -55.11
CA ILE A 226 32.05 -3.74 -55.76
C ILE A 226 33.42 -3.67 -56.43
N LYS A 227 33.44 -3.62 -57.77
CA LYS A 227 34.64 -3.36 -58.58
C LYS A 227 34.76 -1.86 -58.89
N GLY A 228 35.02 -1.08 -57.86
CA GLY A 228 35.08 0.38 -57.92
C GLY A 228 36.51 0.95 -57.92
N ALA A 229 36.62 2.28 -57.90
CA ALA A 229 37.89 3.01 -57.86
C ALA A 229 38.57 2.99 -56.47
N LEU A 230 37.85 2.63 -55.41
CA LEU A 230 38.37 2.56 -54.05
C LEU A 230 38.55 1.10 -53.60
N ASN A 231 39.45 0.87 -52.65
CA ASN A 231 39.58 -0.42 -51.97
C ASN A 231 38.28 -0.77 -51.23
N SER A 232 37.88 -2.05 -51.22
CA SER A 232 36.59 -2.51 -50.65
C SER A 232 36.37 -2.07 -49.20
N TRP A 233 37.44 -2.00 -48.40
CA TRP A 233 37.34 -1.54 -47.00
C TRP A 233 36.87 -0.08 -46.88
N ARG A 234 37.15 0.79 -47.86
CA ARG A 234 36.71 2.20 -47.86
C ARG A 234 35.21 2.30 -48.13
N TYR A 235 34.67 1.43 -48.99
CA TYR A 235 33.23 1.36 -49.23
C TYR A 235 32.45 0.92 -47.99
N GLU A 236 33.04 0.05 -47.15
CA GLU A 236 32.44 -0.36 -45.87
C GLU A 236 32.13 0.87 -44.99
N PHE A 237 33.13 1.74 -44.80
CA PHE A 237 33.00 2.97 -44.04
C PHE A 237 32.03 3.99 -44.66
N LEU A 238 32.05 4.14 -45.99
CA LEU A 238 31.18 5.07 -46.71
C LEU A 238 29.71 4.65 -46.65
N ILE A 239 29.41 3.39 -46.95
CA ILE A 239 28.03 2.90 -47.08
C ILE A 239 27.38 2.82 -45.69
N VAL A 240 28.06 2.23 -44.71
CA VAL A 240 27.54 2.14 -43.34
C VAL A 240 27.38 3.55 -42.76
N GLY A 241 28.37 4.43 -42.94
CA GLY A 241 28.30 5.81 -42.45
C GLY A 241 27.17 6.62 -43.09
N ALA A 242 26.94 6.47 -44.40
CA ALA A 242 25.85 7.11 -45.11
C ALA A 242 24.47 6.66 -44.59
N PHE A 243 24.29 5.35 -44.38
CA PHE A 243 23.04 4.83 -43.81
C PHE A 243 22.82 5.29 -42.38
N CYS A 244 23.86 5.33 -41.54
CA CYS A 244 23.79 5.88 -40.18
C CYS A 244 23.35 7.35 -40.19
N SER A 245 23.99 8.20 -41.00
CA SER A 245 23.65 9.62 -41.09
C SER A 245 22.25 9.85 -41.69
N ALA A 246 21.84 9.06 -42.69
CA ALA A 246 20.50 9.14 -43.25
C ALA A 246 19.43 8.73 -42.23
N TRP A 247 19.67 7.65 -41.47
CA TRP A 247 18.76 7.20 -40.43
C TRP A 247 18.65 8.21 -39.28
N ALA A 248 19.73 8.91 -38.93
CA ALA A 248 19.69 9.98 -37.94
C ALA A 248 18.70 11.10 -38.31
N ILE A 249 18.61 11.45 -39.59
CA ILE A 249 17.62 12.44 -40.08
C ILE A 249 16.20 11.90 -39.87
N VAL A 250 15.96 10.62 -40.18
CA VAL A 250 14.65 9.98 -39.95
C VAL A 250 14.30 9.97 -38.46
N LEU A 251 15.26 9.65 -37.58
CA LEU A 251 15.05 9.67 -36.13
C LEU A 251 14.66 11.04 -35.62
N ALA A 252 15.32 12.11 -36.09
CA ALA A 252 14.98 13.47 -35.71
C ALA A 252 13.52 13.83 -36.08
N LEU A 253 12.97 13.22 -37.13
CA LEU A 253 11.59 13.44 -37.57
C LEU A 253 10.56 12.56 -36.86
N VAL A 254 10.93 11.31 -36.55
CA VAL A 254 10.00 10.27 -36.05
C VAL A 254 9.98 10.18 -34.53
N LEU A 255 11.12 10.39 -33.87
CA LEU A 255 11.27 10.15 -32.44
C LEU A 255 10.87 11.40 -31.61
N PRO A 256 9.88 11.29 -30.72
CA PRO A 256 9.40 12.42 -29.91
C PRO A 256 10.31 12.75 -28.73
N ASN A 257 10.47 14.05 -28.44
CA ASN A 257 11.21 14.53 -27.26
C ASN A 257 10.42 14.50 -25.96
N SER A 258 9.09 14.40 -26.03
CA SER A 258 8.23 14.25 -24.85
C SER A 258 6.88 13.64 -25.23
N PRO A 259 6.17 12.99 -24.30
CA PRO A 259 4.81 12.49 -24.51
C PRO A 259 3.84 13.56 -25.06
N ALA A 260 3.98 14.80 -24.59
CA ALA A 260 3.15 15.92 -25.04
C ALA A 260 3.34 16.26 -26.54
N LYS A 261 4.58 16.16 -27.04
CA LYS A 261 4.94 16.53 -28.42
C LYS A 261 4.92 15.34 -29.40
N PHE A 262 4.40 14.18 -28.99
CA PHE A 262 4.37 12.99 -29.85
C PHE A 262 3.36 13.15 -31.00
N LYS A 263 3.87 13.24 -32.23
CA LYS A 263 3.06 13.29 -33.46
C LYS A 263 2.37 11.94 -33.71
N GLY A 264 1.11 11.96 -34.17
CA GLY A 264 0.35 10.75 -34.51
C GLY A 264 -0.45 10.13 -33.36
N PHE A 265 -0.49 10.78 -32.20
CA PHE A 265 -1.36 10.41 -31.07
C PHE A 265 -2.41 11.51 -30.84
N SER A 266 -3.64 11.09 -30.57
CA SER A 266 -4.74 11.99 -30.20
C SER A 266 -4.49 12.65 -28.85
N HIS A 267 -5.23 13.72 -28.55
CA HIS A 267 -5.16 14.40 -27.26
C HIS A 267 -5.41 13.42 -26.10
N GLU A 268 -6.45 12.59 -26.20
CA GLU A 268 -6.73 11.55 -25.19
C GLU A 268 -5.61 10.53 -25.03
N GLU A 269 -5.04 10.04 -26.14
CA GLU A 269 -3.91 9.10 -26.08
C GLU A 269 -2.69 9.71 -25.37
N LYS A 270 -2.47 11.03 -25.48
CA LYS A 270 -1.41 11.75 -24.77
C LYS A 270 -1.69 11.90 -23.28
N LEU A 271 -2.93 12.22 -22.91
CA LEU A 271 -3.34 12.25 -21.49
C LEU A 271 -3.17 10.86 -20.86
N MET A 272 -3.63 9.81 -21.55
CA MET A 272 -3.43 8.43 -21.10
C MET A 272 -1.95 8.04 -20.99
N MET A 273 -1.10 8.44 -21.95
CA MET A 273 0.35 8.21 -21.84
C MET A 273 0.92 8.84 -20.57
N ILE A 274 0.57 10.09 -20.29
CA ILE A 274 1.05 10.83 -19.12
C ILE A 274 0.56 10.18 -17.82
N ALA A 275 -0.74 9.87 -17.73
CA ALA A 275 -1.32 9.21 -16.55
C ALA A 275 -0.70 7.83 -16.28
N ARG A 276 -0.44 7.03 -17.34
CA ARG A 276 0.23 5.72 -17.22
C ARG A 276 1.67 5.83 -16.72
N ILE A 277 2.39 6.86 -17.11
CA ILE A 277 3.77 7.07 -16.64
C ILE A 277 3.76 7.60 -15.21
N ALA A 278 2.76 8.39 -14.82
CA ALA A 278 2.57 8.86 -13.44
C ALA A 278 2.41 7.69 -12.44
N LYS A 279 1.77 6.59 -12.86
CA LYS A 279 1.69 5.31 -12.12
C LYS A 279 3.05 4.75 -11.66
N ASN A 280 4.14 5.07 -12.36
CA ASN A 280 5.47 4.57 -11.99
C ASN A 280 6.06 5.26 -10.75
N GLN A 281 5.42 6.31 -10.25
CA GLN A 281 5.85 7.13 -9.10
C GLN A 281 7.34 7.49 -9.17
N THR A 282 7.86 7.60 -10.39
CA THR A 282 9.11 8.28 -10.67
C THR A 282 8.71 9.72 -10.84
N GLY A 283 9.03 10.56 -9.86
CA GLY A 283 8.71 11.98 -9.90
C GLY A 283 9.00 12.57 -11.27
N VAL A 284 8.10 13.44 -11.72
CA VAL A 284 8.27 14.32 -12.89
C VAL A 284 9.75 14.74 -12.97
N GLU A 285 10.41 14.41 -14.08
CA GLU A 285 11.85 14.64 -14.37
C GLU A 285 12.55 15.55 -13.35
N GLN A 286 13.18 14.97 -12.33
CA GLN A 286 14.09 15.76 -11.50
C GLN A 286 15.42 15.88 -12.23
N ARG A 287 15.61 17.00 -12.94
CA ARG A 287 16.88 17.37 -13.61
C ARG A 287 18.01 17.76 -12.61
N LYS A 288 17.93 17.34 -11.35
CA LYS A 288 18.91 17.65 -10.29
C LYS A 288 19.62 16.38 -9.80
N ILE A 289 20.93 16.35 -9.97
CA ILE A 289 21.81 15.27 -9.48
C ILE A 289 21.91 15.34 -7.95
N ASN A 290 21.62 14.23 -7.26
CA ASN A 290 21.83 14.11 -5.82
C ASN A 290 23.23 13.56 -5.53
N TRP A 291 24.16 14.46 -5.18
CA TRP A 291 25.57 14.13 -4.91
C TRP A 291 25.79 13.13 -3.76
N LYS A 292 24.85 13.01 -2.82
CA LYS A 292 24.94 12.02 -1.74
C LYS A 292 24.70 10.60 -2.24
N GLN A 293 23.68 10.42 -3.09
CA GLN A 293 23.45 9.14 -3.78
C GLN A 293 24.59 8.78 -4.72
N VAL A 294 25.22 9.77 -5.36
CA VAL A 294 26.43 9.56 -6.16
C VAL A 294 27.56 9.01 -5.28
N ARG A 295 27.84 9.63 -4.13
CA ARG A 295 28.86 9.16 -3.18
C ARG A 295 28.55 7.75 -2.66
N GLU A 296 27.29 7.48 -2.31
CA GLU A 296 26.85 6.15 -1.87
C GLU A 296 27.07 5.10 -2.96
N ALA A 297 26.77 5.43 -4.22
CA ALA A 297 27.02 4.53 -5.36
C ALA A 297 28.48 4.12 -5.45
N TYR A 298 29.44 5.03 -5.25
CA TYR A 298 30.87 4.70 -5.28
C TYR A 298 31.32 3.82 -4.10
N THR A 299 30.63 3.88 -2.96
CA THR A 299 30.92 3.05 -1.78
C THR A 299 30.16 1.72 -1.74
N ASP A 300 29.17 1.52 -2.61
CA ASP A 300 28.38 0.28 -2.69
C ASP A 300 29.16 -0.81 -3.44
N TYR A 301 29.36 -1.96 -2.78
CA TYR A 301 30.06 -3.11 -3.36
C TYR A 301 29.36 -3.62 -4.64
N LYS A 302 28.03 -3.49 -4.75
CA LYS A 302 27.27 -3.91 -5.95
C LYS A 302 27.68 -3.11 -7.18
N THR A 303 27.99 -1.83 -7.01
CA THR A 303 28.47 -0.96 -8.10
C THR A 303 29.74 -1.54 -8.73
N TRP A 304 30.68 -1.95 -7.89
CA TRP A 304 31.93 -2.57 -8.33
C TRP A 304 31.75 -3.98 -8.88
N MET A 305 30.76 -4.74 -8.39
CA MET A 305 30.38 -6.02 -9.00
C MET A 305 29.84 -5.81 -10.44
N PHE A 306 28.98 -4.82 -10.66
CA PHE A 306 28.46 -4.50 -12.00
C PHE A 306 29.53 -3.90 -12.92
N PHE A 307 30.44 -3.08 -12.39
CA PHE A 307 31.62 -2.63 -13.12
C PHE A 307 32.48 -3.81 -13.59
N THR A 308 32.78 -4.74 -12.66
CA THR A 308 33.60 -5.93 -12.96
C THR A 308 32.89 -6.83 -13.96
N LEU A 309 31.57 -7.01 -13.85
CA LEU A 309 30.77 -7.75 -14.83
C LEU A 309 30.87 -7.08 -16.21
N GLY A 310 30.69 -5.77 -16.29
CA GLY A 310 30.86 -5.00 -17.53
C GLY A 310 32.22 -5.22 -18.16
N LEU A 311 33.29 -5.11 -17.37
CA LEU A 311 34.67 -5.32 -17.82
C LEU A 311 34.89 -6.74 -18.35
N VAL A 312 34.55 -7.76 -17.56
CA VAL A 312 34.82 -9.15 -17.92
C VAL A 312 33.95 -9.60 -19.10
N ALA A 313 32.65 -9.29 -19.10
CA ALA A 313 31.73 -9.69 -20.17
C ALA A 313 32.05 -9.03 -21.52
N ASN A 314 32.74 -7.88 -21.53
CA ASN A 314 33.08 -7.17 -22.76
C ASN A 314 34.49 -7.47 -23.29
N ILE A 315 35.32 -8.22 -22.57
CA ILE A 315 36.57 -8.77 -23.14
C ILE A 315 36.24 -9.71 -24.32
N PRO A 316 35.34 -10.70 -24.19
CA PRO A 316 34.84 -11.48 -25.33
C PRO A 316 34.25 -10.61 -26.44
N ASN A 317 33.48 -9.58 -26.09
CA ASN A 317 32.86 -8.69 -27.07
C ASN A 317 33.90 -7.96 -27.92
N GLY A 318 34.93 -7.39 -27.31
CA GLY A 318 36.00 -6.69 -28.01
C GLY A 318 36.81 -7.60 -28.94
N ILE A 319 36.96 -8.88 -28.58
CA ILE A 319 37.61 -9.89 -29.42
C ILE A 319 36.70 -10.27 -30.60
N ILE A 320 35.45 -10.66 -30.34
CA ILE A 320 34.52 -11.13 -31.38
C ILE A 320 34.20 -10.02 -32.38
N SER A 321 33.87 -8.81 -31.90
CA SER A 321 33.46 -7.70 -32.78
C SER A 321 34.56 -7.26 -33.74
N ASN A 322 35.84 -7.34 -33.35
CA ASN A 322 36.96 -6.87 -34.17
C ASN A 322 37.70 -7.99 -34.92
N PHE A 323 37.70 -9.23 -34.43
CA PHE A 323 38.49 -10.33 -35.00
C PHE A 323 37.68 -11.51 -35.53
N SER A 324 36.34 -11.52 -35.41
CA SER A 324 35.52 -12.65 -35.87
C SER A 324 35.74 -13.01 -37.35
N THR A 325 35.78 -12.03 -38.25
CA THR A 325 36.02 -12.28 -39.69
C THR A 325 37.42 -12.85 -39.95
N LEU A 326 38.44 -12.37 -39.23
CA LEU A 326 39.81 -12.87 -39.33
C LEU A 326 39.93 -14.31 -38.80
N VAL A 327 39.23 -14.63 -37.72
CA VAL A 327 39.17 -15.99 -37.16
C VAL A 327 38.45 -16.94 -38.13
N ILE A 328 37.32 -16.52 -38.71
CA ILE A 328 36.57 -17.32 -39.68
C ILE A 328 37.39 -17.52 -40.97
N LYS A 329 37.98 -16.45 -41.53
CA LYS A 329 38.90 -16.55 -42.68
C LYS A 329 40.05 -17.51 -42.39
N GLY A 330 40.56 -17.49 -41.16
CA GLY A 330 41.59 -18.40 -40.66
C GLY A 330 41.22 -19.89 -40.66
N LEU A 331 39.95 -20.25 -40.84
CA LEU A 331 39.49 -21.62 -41.02
C LEU A 331 39.60 -22.11 -42.48
N GLY A 332 40.02 -21.24 -43.42
CA GLY A 332 40.25 -21.58 -44.82
C GLY A 332 39.15 -21.10 -45.79
N PHE A 333 38.27 -20.21 -45.37
CA PHE A 333 37.24 -19.60 -46.24
C PHE A 333 37.79 -18.37 -46.97
N ASP A 334 37.31 -18.12 -48.19
CA ASP A 334 37.56 -16.86 -48.92
C ASP A 334 36.84 -15.66 -48.26
N GLU A 335 37.18 -14.44 -48.68
CA GLU A 335 36.67 -13.20 -48.10
C GLU A 335 35.13 -13.11 -48.17
N LEU A 336 34.56 -13.45 -49.32
CA LEU A 336 33.12 -13.35 -49.56
C LEU A 336 32.33 -14.38 -48.74
N LYS A 337 32.79 -15.63 -48.68
CA LYS A 337 32.20 -16.66 -47.83
C LYS A 337 32.35 -16.29 -46.36
N THR A 338 33.50 -15.74 -45.96
CA THR A 338 33.71 -15.25 -44.58
C THR A 338 32.65 -14.22 -44.18
N CYS A 339 32.30 -13.28 -45.06
CA CYS A 339 31.20 -12.32 -44.82
C CYS A 339 29.85 -13.03 -44.62
N LEU A 340 29.48 -13.96 -45.50
CA LEU A 340 28.21 -14.69 -45.40
C LEU A 340 28.12 -15.55 -44.14
N LEU A 341 29.25 -16.09 -43.66
CA LEU A 341 29.33 -16.86 -42.42
C LEU A 341 29.11 -16.02 -41.16
N GLY A 342 29.00 -14.69 -41.26
CA GLY A 342 28.47 -13.84 -40.18
C GLY A 342 26.95 -13.97 -39.98
N ILE A 343 26.20 -14.35 -41.00
CA ILE A 343 24.73 -14.43 -40.95
C ILE A 343 24.24 -15.48 -39.94
N PRO A 344 24.74 -16.73 -39.95
CA PRO A 344 24.33 -17.73 -38.96
C PRO A 344 24.68 -17.32 -37.53
N GLN A 345 25.81 -16.63 -37.33
CA GLN A 345 26.21 -16.11 -36.03
C GLN A 345 25.17 -15.11 -35.51
N GLY A 346 24.76 -14.15 -36.35
CA GLY A 346 23.74 -13.18 -35.99
C GLY A 346 22.38 -13.81 -35.69
N ALA A 347 21.94 -14.76 -36.51
CA ALA A 347 20.69 -15.49 -36.28
C ALA A 347 20.69 -16.24 -34.94
N LEU A 348 21.81 -16.90 -34.60
CA LEU A 348 21.95 -17.59 -33.31
C LEU A 348 21.96 -16.62 -32.13
N VAL A 349 22.58 -15.44 -32.25
CA VAL A 349 22.51 -14.40 -31.22
C VAL A 349 21.06 -13.97 -30.96
N VAL A 350 20.26 -13.75 -32.02
CA VAL A 350 18.82 -13.43 -31.87
C VAL A 350 18.08 -14.55 -31.15
N ILE A 351 18.33 -15.81 -31.53
CA ILE A 351 17.73 -16.99 -30.89
C ILE A 351 18.13 -17.06 -29.41
N TRP A 352 19.40 -16.84 -29.08
CA TRP A 352 19.88 -16.90 -27.69
C TRP A 352 19.25 -15.81 -26.82
N ILE A 353 19.20 -14.57 -27.30
CA ILE A 353 18.58 -13.45 -26.55
C ILE A 353 17.07 -13.74 -26.35
N GLY A 354 16.38 -14.19 -27.40
CA GLY A 354 14.96 -14.54 -27.33
C GLY A 354 14.68 -15.71 -26.38
N LEU A 355 15.49 -16.77 -26.44
CA LEU A 355 15.38 -17.93 -25.56
C LEU A 355 15.69 -17.54 -24.11
N GLY A 356 16.69 -16.68 -23.87
CA GLY A 356 17.00 -16.16 -22.54
C GLY A 356 15.84 -15.40 -21.93
N ALA A 357 15.20 -14.51 -22.70
CA ALA A 357 14.02 -13.77 -22.27
C ALA A 357 12.83 -14.72 -21.99
N PHE A 358 12.61 -15.71 -22.85
CA PHE A 358 11.53 -16.70 -22.71
C PHE A 358 11.72 -17.59 -21.48
N VAL A 359 12.92 -18.15 -21.28
CA VAL A 359 13.27 -18.99 -20.13
C VAL A 359 13.15 -18.19 -18.84
N ASN A 360 13.62 -16.93 -18.82
CA ASN A 360 13.47 -16.05 -17.68
C ASN A 360 12.01 -15.72 -17.35
N ALA A 361 11.11 -15.69 -18.34
CA ALA A 361 9.67 -15.47 -18.12
C ALA A 361 8.93 -16.72 -17.59
N ARG A 362 9.43 -17.93 -17.90
CA ARG A 362 8.82 -19.21 -17.51
C ARG A 362 9.31 -19.74 -16.16
N LEU A 363 10.52 -19.38 -15.74
CA LEU A 363 11.10 -19.85 -14.48
C LEU A 363 10.54 -19.11 -13.25
N PRO A 364 10.60 -19.73 -12.05
CA PRO A 364 10.16 -19.11 -10.81
C PRO A 364 10.82 -17.75 -10.54
N LYS A 365 10.12 -16.88 -9.80
CA LYS A 365 10.65 -15.59 -9.34
C LYS A 365 12.01 -15.80 -8.65
N ASN A 366 12.97 -14.87 -8.83
CA ASN A 366 14.36 -14.94 -8.32
C ASN A 366 15.31 -15.94 -9.03
N SER A 367 15.04 -16.28 -10.30
CA SER A 367 15.88 -17.21 -11.09
C SER A 367 16.86 -16.55 -12.07
N ARG A 368 16.88 -15.21 -12.19
CA ARG A 368 17.64 -14.48 -13.23
C ARG A 368 19.12 -14.85 -13.30
N THR A 369 19.81 -14.96 -12.16
CA THR A 369 21.22 -15.34 -12.13
C THR A 369 21.45 -16.80 -12.56
N ILE A 370 20.49 -17.70 -12.33
CA ILE A 370 20.54 -19.09 -12.82
C ILE A 370 20.39 -19.10 -14.34
N VAL A 371 19.50 -18.27 -14.90
CA VAL A 371 19.39 -18.12 -16.35
C VAL A 371 20.70 -17.60 -16.94
N CYS A 372 21.32 -16.59 -16.33
CA CYS A 372 22.64 -16.12 -16.77
C CYS A 372 23.70 -17.24 -16.75
N MET A 373 23.74 -18.07 -15.71
CA MET A 373 24.66 -19.22 -15.64
C MET A 373 24.37 -20.28 -16.71
N LEU A 374 23.09 -20.60 -16.95
CA LEU A 374 22.69 -21.60 -17.94
C LEU A 374 23.12 -21.20 -19.34
N PHE A 375 23.02 -19.91 -19.68
CA PHE A 375 23.44 -19.39 -20.99
C PHE A 375 24.95 -19.11 -21.07
N MET A 376 25.72 -19.24 -19.97
CA MET A 376 27.19 -19.29 -20.03
C MET A 376 27.71 -20.66 -20.49
N ILE A 377 26.96 -21.74 -20.25
CA ILE A 377 27.43 -23.10 -20.55
C ILE A 377 27.72 -23.30 -22.05
N PRO A 378 26.82 -22.91 -22.98
CA PRO A 378 27.09 -23.08 -24.41
C PRO A 378 28.30 -22.27 -24.90
N THR A 379 28.52 -21.06 -24.37
CA THR A 379 29.68 -20.25 -24.78
C THR A 379 31.01 -20.83 -24.30
N ILE A 380 31.06 -21.36 -23.06
CA ILE A 380 32.25 -22.02 -22.52
C ILE A 380 32.53 -23.31 -23.30
N ALA A 381 31.50 -24.11 -23.57
CA ALA A 381 31.62 -25.32 -24.37
C ALA A 381 32.07 -25.01 -25.81
N GLY A 382 31.55 -23.93 -26.41
CA GLY A 382 31.96 -23.44 -27.73
C GLY A 382 33.43 -23.02 -27.76
N ALA A 383 33.88 -22.22 -26.79
CA ALA A 383 35.27 -21.77 -26.71
C ALA A 383 36.26 -22.92 -26.45
N LEU A 384 35.93 -23.85 -25.53
CA LEU A 384 36.71 -25.07 -25.28
C LEU A 384 36.76 -25.96 -26.51
N GLY A 385 35.61 -26.21 -27.14
CA GLY A 385 35.51 -27.01 -28.35
C GLY A 385 36.34 -26.42 -29.48
N PHE A 386 36.35 -25.09 -29.65
CA PHE A 386 37.17 -24.42 -30.66
C PHE A 386 38.67 -24.62 -30.44
N LEU A 387 39.12 -24.57 -29.18
CA LEU A 387 40.53 -24.74 -28.80
C LEU A 387 41.00 -26.20 -28.91
N LEU A 388 40.15 -27.16 -28.52
CA LEU A 388 40.50 -28.58 -28.45
C LEU A 388 40.26 -29.33 -29.77
N SER A 389 39.41 -28.80 -30.66
CA SER A 389 39.07 -29.50 -31.90
C SER A 389 40.27 -29.63 -32.85
N PRO A 390 40.46 -30.82 -33.47
CA PRO A 390 41.49 -31.04 -34.46
C PRO A 390 41.45 -30.02 -35.59
N GLU A 391 42.62 -29.69 -36.13
CA GLU A 391 42.78 -28.66 -37.14
C GLU A 391 41.92 -28.88 -38.39
N LYS A 392 41.77 -30.16 -38.78
CA LYS A 392 41.03 -30.59 -39.97
C LYS A 392 39.50 -30.50 -39.80
N ALA A 393 39.00 -30.35 -38.58
CA ALA A 393 37.56 -30.30 -38.29
C ALA A 393 37.00 -28.87 -38.39
N TYR A 394 37.23 -28.17 -39.52
CA TYR A 394 36.89 -26.76 -39.70
C TYR A 394 35.39 -26.46 -39.51
N VAL A 395 34.50 -27.38 -39.91
CA VAL A 395 33.04 -27.28 -39.68
C VAL A 395 32.72 -27.34 -38.19
N GLY A 396 33.31 -28.28 -37.45
CA GLY A 396 33.14 -28.40 -36.01
C GLY A 396 33.63 -27.16 -35.27
N ARG A 397 34.78 -26.61 -35.69
CA ARG A 397 35.33 -25.36 -35.15
C ARG A 397 34.39 -24.18 -35.43
N LEU A 398 33.82 -24.08 -36.62
CA LEU A 398 32.86 -23.02 -36.95
C LEU A 398 31.59 -23.10 -36.07
N ILE A 399 31.05 -24.29 -35.86
CA ILE A 399 29.89 -24.51 -34.95
C ILE A 399 30.27 -24.09 -33.52
N CYS A 400 31.43 -24.53 -33.03
CA CYS A 400 31.95 -24.12 -31.72
C CYS A 400 32.10 -22.60 -31.59
N PHE A 401 32.56 -21.93 -32.65
CA PHE A 401 32.65 -20.47 -32.68
C PHE A 401 31.28 -19.82 -32.59
N TYR A 402 30.26 -20.32 -33.29
CA TYR A 402 28.90 -19.79 -33.19
C TYR A 402 28.24 -19.99 -31.81
N LEU A 403 28.54 -21.09 -31.12
CA LEU A 403 28.06 -21.32 -29.76
C LEU A 403 28.56 -20.27 -28.75
N THR A 404 29.65 -19.57 -29.06
CA THR A 404 30.16 -18.49 -28.19
C THR A 404 29.18 -17.32 -28.02
N GLY A 405 28.20 -17.16 -28.92
CA GLY A 405 27.23 -16.05 -28.89
C GLY A 405 26.21 -16.09 -27.75
N SER A 406 26.05 -17.20 -27.02
CA SER A 406 25.03 -17.34 -25.97
C SER A 406 25.20 -16.37 -24.80
N TYR A 407 26.44 -15.92 -24.55
CA TYR A 407 26.78 -15.02 -23.45
C TYR A 407 26.03 -13.68 -23.51
N GLN A 408 25.65 -13.23 -24.71
CA GLN A 408 24.89 -12.00 -24.89
C GLN A 408 23.52 -12.05 -24.20
N ALA A 409 22.87 -13.23 -24.19
CA ALA A 409 21.60 -13.41 -23.49
C ALA A 409 21.77 -13.20 -21.99
N SER A 410 22.85 -13.72 -21.41
CA SER A 410 23.18 -13.52 -19.99
C SER A 410 23.47 -12.07 -19.66
N PHE A 411 24.20 -11.35 -20.52
CA PHE A 411 24.48 -9.93 -20.36
C PHE A 411 23.18 -9.11 -20.35
N VAL A 412 22.27 -9.32 -21.32
CA VAL A 412 20.98 -8.62 -21.38
C VAL A 412 20.12 -8.88 -20.15
N ILE A 413 20.04 -10.13 -19.69
CA ILE A 413 19.29 -10.46 -18.46
C ILE A 413 19.95 -9.81 -17.24
N SER A 414 21.28 -9.71 -17.20
CA SER A 414 22.02 -9.10 -16.10
C SER A 414 21.75 -7.60 -15.96
N LEU A 415 21.49 -6.87 -17.06
CA LEU A 415 21.11 -5.45 -17.02
C LEU A 415 19.83 -5.23 -16.21
N SER A 416 18.90 -6.19 -16.25
CA SER A 416 17.68 -6.13 -15.43
C SER A 416 17.96 -6.24 -13.93
N LEU A 417 19.06 -6.89 -13.52
CA LEU A 417 19.45 -7.03 -12.11
C LEU A 417 19.78 -5.67 -11.48
N ILE A 418 20.28 -4.71 -12.25
CA ILE A 418 20.58 -3.34 -11.76
C ILE A 418 19.27 -2.67 -11.34
N THR A 419 18.27 -2.71 -12.21
CA THR A 419 16.98 -2.04 -11.97
C THR A 419 16.22 -2.59 -10.77
N SER A 420 16.39 -3.89 -10.46
CA SER A 420 15.70 -4.56 -9.34
C SER A 420 16.46 -4.56 -8.01
N ASN A 421 17.77 -4.26 -7.99
CA ASN A 421 18.61 -4.38 -6.79
C ASN A 421 19.28 -3.07 -6.35
N THR A 422 19.11 -1.99 -7.12
CA THR A 422 19.60 -0.65 -6.80
C THR A 422 18.41 0.27 -6.55
N GLY A 423 18.38 0.97 -5.41
CA GLY A 423 17.39 2.03 -5.10
C GLY A 423 17.98 3.43 -5.33
N GLY A 424 17.12 4.44 -5.44
CA GLY A 424 17.52 5.85 -5.70
C GLY A 424 17.80 6.18 -7.17
N GLN A 425 17.28 7.30 -7.67
CA GLN A 425 17.41 7.65 -9.10
C GLN A 425 18.86 8.02 -9.48
N SER A 426 19.53 8.86 -8.69
CA SER A 426 20.92 9.24 -8.96
C SER A 426 21.87 8.06 -8.77
N LYS A 427 21.63 7.20 -7.77
CA LYS A 427 22.40 5.97 -7.57
C LYS A 427 22.22 4.97 -8.71
N LYS A 428 20.98 4.74 -9.18
CA LYS A 428 20.71 3.88 -10.36
C LYS A 428 21.45 4.38 -11.60
N MET A 429 21.48 5.69 -11.85
CA MET A 429 22.23 6.27 -12.97
C MET A 429 23.73 5.98 -12.85
N ILE A 430 24.34 6.14 -11.67
CA ILE A 430 25.76 5.84 -11.46
C ILE A 430 26.04 4.33 -11.60
N VAL A 431 25.24 3.46 -10.97
CA VAL A 431 25.43 1.99 -11.08
C VAL A 431 25.27 1.52 -12.53
N SER A 432 24.29 2.05 -13.25
CA SER A 432 24.12 1.76 -14.67
C SER A 432 25.23 2.35 -15.52
N GLY A 433 25.80 3.51 -15.16
CA GLY A 433 26.97 4.07 -15.83
C GLY A 433 28.23 3.24 -15.61
N MET A 434 28.41 2.69 -14.41
CA MET A 434 29.60 1.92 -14.04
C MET A 434 29.72 0.58 -14.79
N ILE A 435 28.61 -0.09 -15.12
CA ILE A 435 28.67 -1.29 -15.98
C ILE A 435 29.17 -0.95 -17.39
N TRP A 436 28.72 0.17 -17.96
CA TRP A 436 29.15 0.62 -19.30
C TRP A 436 30.59 1.17 -19.28
N PHE A 437 30.99 1.79 -18.17
CA PHE A 437 32.38 2.19 -17.94
C PHE A 437 33.31 0.97 -17.92
N GLY A 438 32.91 -0.09 -17.21
CA GLY A 438 33.60 -1.39 -17.24
C GLY A 438 33.61 -1.99 -18.65
N ALA A 439 32.45 -1.98 -19.33
CA ALA A 439 32.31 -2.50 -20.70
C ALA A 439 33.31 -1.88 -21.68
N CYS A 440 33.57 -0.58 -21.56
CA CYS A 440 34.53 0.10 -22.41
C CYS A 440 35.97 -0.33 -22.14
N ILE A 441 36.35 -0.48 -20.87
CA ILE A 441 37.66 -1.03 -20.50
C ILE A 441 37.81 -2.46 -21.03
N GLY A 442 36.78 -3.30 -20.90
CA GLY A 442 36.79 -4.66 -21.44
C GLY A 442 37.02 -4.70 -22.95
N ASN A 443 36.35 -3.82 -23.69
CA ASN A 443 36.54 -3.68 -25.14
C ASN A 443 37.91 -3.10 -25.52
N ILE A 444 38.53 -2.26 -24.69
CA ILE A 444 39.90 -1.79 -24.89
C ILE A 444 40.89 -2.96 -24.74
N VAL A 445 40.69 -3.79 -23.72
CA VAL A 445 41.61 -4.87 -23.34
C VAL A 445 41.54 -6.07 -24.31
N GLY A 446 40.33 -6.46 -24.73
CA GLY A 446 40.10 -7.67 -25.55
C GLY A 446 41.01 -7.80 -26.79
N PRO A 447 41.06 -6.81 -27.69
CA PRO A 447 41.88 -6.83 -28.91
C PRO A 447 43.37 -7.12 -28.71
N PHE A 448 43.94 -6.83 -27.54
CA PHE A 448 45.37 -7.05 -27.27
C PHE A 448 45.73 -8.52 -27.01
N PHE A 449 44.74 -9.38 -26.74
CA PHE A 449 44.98 -10.83 -26.66
C PHE A 449 45.13 -11.48 -28.05
N CYS A 450 44.68 -10.81 -29.11
CA CYS A 450 44.80 -11.29 -30.49
C CYS A 450 46.11 -10.81 -31.13
N LYS A 451 47.21 -11.50 -30.82
CA LYS A 451 48.55 -11.12 -31.32
C LYS A 451 48.73 -11.48 -32.79
N GLU A 452 49.49 -10.67 -33.51
CA GLU A 452 49.81 -10.95 -34.91
C GLU A 452 50.63 -12.24 -35.10
N SER A 453 51.53 -12.56 -34.17
CA SER A 453 52.33 -13.80 -34.18
C SER A 453 51.49 -15.08 -34.08
N GLN A 454 50.21 -14.95 -33.80
CA GLN A 454 49.26 -16.04 -33.64
C GLN A 454 48.29 -16.19 -34.80
N LYS A 455 48.48 -15.40 -35.87
CA LYS A 455 47.71 -15.55 -37.10
C LYS A 455 47.88 -16.98 -37.65
N PRO A 456 46.82 -17.57 -38.23
CA PRO A 456 45.46 -17.06 -38.33
C PRO A 456 44.55 -17.50 -37.15
N ARG A 457 45.10 -18.15 -36.13
CA ARG A 457 44.33 -18.96 -35.17
C ARG A 457 43.97 -18.26 -33.85
N TYR A 458 44.79 -17.27 -33.44
CA TYR A 458 44.58 -16.47 -32.25
C TYR A 458 44.24 -17.27 -30.97
N PRO A 459 45.01 -18.32 -30.59
CA PRO A 459 44.66 -19.19 -29.47
C PRO A 459 44.68 -18.45 -28.13
N LEU A 460 45.50 -17.40 -27.96
CA LEU A 460 45.46 -16.55 -26.77
C LEU A 460 44.19 -15.68 -26.74
N GLY A 461 43.70 -15.21 -27.89
CA GLY A 461 42.44 -14.48 -27.99
C GLY A 461 41.25 -15.35 -27.59
N ILE A 462 41.15 -16.55 -28.18
CA ILE A 462 40.08 -17.51 -27.82
C ILE A 462 40.24 -18.02 -26.38
N GLY A 463 41.47 -18.20 -25.90
CA GLY A 463 41.77 -18.53 -24.50
C GLY A 463 41.36 -17.42 -23.53
N ALA A 464 41.62 -16.16 -23.86
CA ALA A 464 41.18 -15.01 -23.06
C ALA A 464 39.65 -14.89 -23.03
N LEU A 465 38.99 -15.15 -24.16
CA LEU A 465 37.52 -15.26 -24.23
C LEU A 465 36.99 -16.36 -23.31
N LEU A 466 37.60 -17.54 -23.33
CA LEU A 466 37.22 -18.65 -22.44
C LEU A 466 37.41 -18.26 -20.96
N VAL A 467 38.58 -17.73 -20.59
CA VAL A 467 38.86 -17.31 -19.22
C VAL A 467 37.89 -16.24 -18.77
N ALA A 468 37.61 -15.23 -19.62
CA ALA A 468 36.64 -14.18 -19.31
C ALA A 468 35.23 -14.75 -19.11
N ASN A 469 34.77 -15.68 -19.96
CA ASN A 469 33.45 -16.32 -19.79
C ASN A 469 33.39 -17.21 -18.52
N CYS A 470 34.48 -17.89 -18.15
CA CYS A 470 34.56 -18.63 -16.89
C CYS A 470 34.54 -17.68 -15.68
N LEU A 471 35.24 -16.54 -15.76
CA LEU A 471 35.18 -15.48 -14.74
C LEU A 471 33.78 -14.87 -14.67
N GLU A 472 33.10 -14.66 -15.80
CA GLU A 472 31.71 -14.18 -15.85
C GLU A 472 30.76 -15.18 -15.18
N LEU A 473 30.90 -16.48 -15.47
CA LEU A 473 30.16 -17.54 -14.78
C LEU A 473 30.42 -17.53 -13.28
N ALA A 474 31.68 -17.42 -12.85
CA ALA A 474 32.05 -17.32 -11.44
C ALA A 474 31.45 -16.06 -10.80
N LEU A 475 31.45 -14.92 -11.50
CA LEU A 475 30.79 -13.70 -11.05
C LEU A 475 29.29 -13.96 -10.86
N PHE A 476 28.59 -14.65 -11.75
CA PHE A 476 27.17 -14.97 -11.53
C PHE A 476 26.93 -15.83 -10.30
N PHE A 477 27.85 -16.75 -9.95
CA PHE A 477 27.82 -17.41 -8.64
C PHE A 477 27.99 -16.39 -7.51
N VAL A 478 28.97 -15.49 -7.59
CA VAL A 478 29.17 -14.42 -6.58
C VAL A 478 27.92 -13.53 -6.46
N PHE A 479 27.32 -13.09 -7.56
CA PHE A 479 26.04 -12.36 -7.57
C PHE A 479 24.94 -13.16 -6.88
N ARG A 480 24.83 -14.46 -7.19
CA ARG A 480 23.84 -15.34 -6.55
C ARG A 480 24.08 -15.46 -5.06
N TYR A 481 25.30 -15.73 -4.62
CA TYR A 481 25.66 -15.87 -3.21
C TYR A 481 25.52 -14.55 -2.46
N ALA A 482 26.00 -13.43 -3.01
CA ALA A 482 25.84 -12.09 -2.43
C ALA A 482 24.35 -11.76 -2.23
N PHE A 483 23.52 -12.00 -3.25
CA PHE A 483 22.07 -11.78 -3.13
C PHE A 483 21.39 -12.81 -2.22
N ILE A 484 21.86 -14.06 -2.13
CA ILE A 484 21.35 -15.03 -1.13
C ILE A 484 21.74 -14.59 0.27
N ILE A 485 22.97 -14.16 0.52
CA ILE A 485 23.45 -13.69 1.82
C ILE A 485 22.70 -12.44 2.21
N GLU A 486 22.50 -11.50 1.29
CA GLU A 486 21.72 -10.29 1.53
C GLU A 486 20.24 -10.62 1.74
N ASN A 487 19.67 -11.55 0.97
CA ASN A 487 18.30 -12.00 1.18
C ASN A 487 18.17 -12.81 2.48
N ARG A 488 19.16 -13.56 2.91
CA ARG A 488 19.20 -14.28 4.19
C ARG A 488 19.42 -13.34 5.35
N LYS A 489 20.24 -12.30 5.19
CA LYS A 489 20.41 -11.23 6.18
C LYS A 489 19.11 -10.44 6.29
N LYS A 490 18.48 -10.09 5.17
CA LYS A 490 17.13 -9.51 5.12
C LYS A 490 16.07 -10.49 5.62
N ARG A 491 16.21 -11.80 5.42
CA ARG A 491 15.26 -12.82 5.90
C ARG A 491 15.43 -13.05 7.39
N LYS A 492 16.65 -13.08 7.90
CA LYS A 492 17.00 -13.13 9.32
C LYS A 492 16.57 -11.84 10.01
N GLN A 493 16.82 -10.68 9.41
CA GLN A 493 16.27 -9.39 9.83
C GLN A 493 14.74 -9.36 9.70
N ARG A 494 14.14 -10.04 8.72
CA ARG A 494 12.67 -10.21 8.57
C ARG A 494 12.11 -11.22 9.54
N GLU A 495 12.86 -12.24 9.96
CA GLU A 495 12.50 -13.30 10.89
C GLU A 495 12.68 -12.81 12.33
N GLU A 496 13.72 -12.02 12.60
CA GLU A 496 13.92 -11.20 13.80
C GLU A 496 12.88 -10.06 13.84
N ALA A 497 12.62 -9.39 12.72
CA ALA A 497 11.49 -8.47 12.60
C ALA A 497 10.16 -9.18 12.73
N GLN A 498 9.95 -10.40 12.27
CA GLN A 498 8.68 -11.14 12.36
C GLN A 498 8.50 -11.78 13.74
N ALA A 499 9.60 -12.13 14.42
CA ALA A 499 9.63 -12.42 15.85
C ALA A 499 9.32 -11.16 16.67
N ASN A 500 9.66 -9.97 16.14
CA ASN A 500 9.40 -8.67 16.76
C ASN A 500 8.17 -7.93 16.17
N GLY A 501 7.36 -8.50 15.25
CA GLY A 501 6.17 -7.84 14.66
C GLY A 501 6.36 -6.68 13.64
N THR A 502 7.45 -6.65 12.86
CA THR A 502 7.98 -5.47 12.13
C THR A 502 8.05 -5.67 10.59
N GLN A 503 7.29 -6.59 9.98
CA GLN A 503 7.61 -7.14 8.64
C GLN A 503 7.24 -6.28 7.39
N GLN A 504 6.46 -5.20 7.52
CA GLN A 504 5.88 -4.45 6.38
C GLN A 504 6.55 -3.09 6.09
N ILE A 505 7.58 -2.66 6.82
CA ILE A 505 8.27 -1.36 6.59
C ILE A 505 9.19 -1.35 5.36
N ALA A 506 9.72 -2.52 4.99
CA ALA A 506 10.80 -2.62 4.02
C ALA A 506 10.34 -2.65 2.54
N ALA A 507 9.03 -2.74 2.28
CA ALA A 507 8.48 -2.76 0.93
C ALA A 507 8.05 -1.36 0.45
N ASP A 508 7.56 -0.52 1.36
CA ASP A 508 6.97 0.80 1.01
C ASP A 508 7.93 1.98 1.25
N THR A 509 9.11 1.72 1.83
CA THR A 509 10.24 2.70 1.86
C THR A 509 10.86 2.93 0.48
N ALA A 510 10.39 2.24 -0.57
CA ALA A 510 10.78 2.45 -1.96
C ALA A 510 10.21 3.75 -2.58
N PHE A 511 9.35 4.47 -1.85
CA PHE A 511 8.59 5.64 -2.35
C PHE A 511 9.05 7.00 -1.81
N ALA A 512 10.12 7.05 -0.99
CA ALA A 512 10.78 8.30 -0.61
C ALA A 512 12.25 8.23 -1.02
N ASP A 513 12.71 9.21 -1.79
CA ASP A 513 14.10 9.33 -2.25
C ASP A 513 15.00 9.78 -1.07
N MET A 514 15.16 8.94 -0.05
CA MET A 514 15.94 9.22 1.17
C MET A 514 16.82 8.02 1.56
N THR A 515 18.04 8.29 1.99
CA THR A 515 18.98 7.27 2.51
C THR A 515 18.68 6.93 3.98
N ASP A 516 19.16 5.78 4.48
CA ASP A 516 18.95 5.30 5.87
C ASP A 516 19.37 6.31 6.97
N LYS A 517 20.22 7.30 6.65
CA LYS A 517 20.63 8.38 7.57
C LYS A 517 19.84 9.69 7.41
N GLU A 518 19.02 9.83 6.38
CA GLU A 518 18.23 11.03 6.07
C GLU A 518 16.73 10.82 6.22
N ASN A 519 16.30 9.60 6.55
CA ASN A 519 14.89 9.29 6.77
C ASN A 519 14.37 10.15 7.94
N VAL A 520 13.58 11.17 7.60
CA VAL A 520 12.92 12.07 8.57
C VAL A 520 12.10 11.27 9.59
N ASN A 521 11.52 10.15 9.16
CA ASN A 521 10.80 9.24 10.04
C ASN A 521 11.71 8.62 11.10
N ILE A 522 12.97 8.31 10.76
CA ILE A 522 13.99 7.83 11.70
C ILE A 522 14.46 8.97 12.60
N ARG A 523 14.64 10.20 12.07
CA ARG A 523 15.10 11.35 12.88
C ARG A 523 14.04 11.83 13.87
N ALA A 524 12.78 11.95 13.44
CA ALA A 524 11.68 12.33 14.32
C ALA A 524 11.47 11.25 15.40
N LEU A 525 11.52 9.97 15.03
CA LEU A 525 11.46 8.88 16.00
C LEU A 525 12.68 8.88 16.93
N SER A 526 13.90 9.10 16.43
CA SER A 526 15.10 9.10 17.26
C SER A 526 15.10 10.28 18.24
N SER A 527 14.68 11.48 17.81
CA SER A 527 14.57 12.63 18.70
C SER A 527 13.45 12.47 19.74
N ALA A 528 12.32 11.86 19.38
CA ALA A 528 11.26 11.53 20.32
C ALA A 528 11.68 10.41 21.29
N ALA A 529 12.40 9.40 20.80
CA ALA A 529 12.98 8.33 21.61
C ALA A 529 14.00 8.87 22.61
N GLU A 530 14.87 9.78 22.17
CA GLU A 530 15.82 10.47 23.05
C GLU A 530 15.10 11.31 24.12
N ALA A 531 14.03 12.03 23.76
CA ALA A 531 13.23 12.77 24.72
C ALA A 531 12.58 11.84 25.75
N ALA A 532 12.04 10.70 25.28
CA ALA A 532 11.42 9.69 26.13
C ALA A 532 12.41 9.02 27.09
N GLN A 533 13.58 8.64 26.58
CA GLN A 533 14.66 8.02 27.38
C GLN A 533 15.30 8.99 28.37
N ALA A 534 15.39 10.28 28.03
CA ALA A 534 15.91 11.32 28.91
C ALA A 534 14.87 11.83 29.93
N GLY A 535 13.60 11.43 29.81
CA GLY A 535 12.51 11.99 30.62
C GLY A 535 12.25 13.48 30.36
N ASP A 536 12.59 13.97 29.16
CA ASP A 536 12.54 15.39 28.81
C ASP A 536 11.22 15.74 28.11
N GLY A 537 10.24 16.17 28.91
CA GLY A 537 8.95 16.62 28.42
C GLY A 537 9.01 17.89 27.56
N THR A 538 9.99 18.77 27.81
CA THR A 538 10.17 20.00 27.01
C THR A 538 10.63 19.65 25.60
N LYS A 539 11.55 18.69 25.47
CA LYS A 539 12.00 18.17 24.18
C LYS A 539 10.89 17.47 23.42
N LEU A 540 10.04 16.68 24.09
CA LEU A 540 8.87 16.09 23.43
C LEU A 540 7.89 17.17 22.94
N GLN A 541 7.61 18.18 23.77
CA GLN A 541 6.73 19.30 23.42
C GLN A 541 7.21 20.03 22.15
N ALA A 542 8.51 20.24 22.02
CA ALA A 542 9.10 20.91 20.86
C ALA A 542 8.93 20.12 19.54
N LEU A 543 8.78 18.79 19.63
CA LEU A 543 8.58 17.90 18.48
C LEU A 543 7.11 17.85 18.01
N LEU A 544 6.18 18.44 18.75
CA LEU A 544 4.76 18.52 18.38
C LEU A 544 4.45 19.82 17.63
N ALA A 545 3.52 19.73 16.68
CA ALA A 545 2.96 20.88 15.98
C ALA A 545 2.14 21.75 16.94
N SER A 546 1.76 22.96 16.53
CA SER A 546 0.89 23.84 17.34
C SER A 546 -0.47 24.06 16.68
N PRO A 547 -1.58 23.54 17.24
CA PRO A 547 -1.65 22.60 18.37
C PRO A 547 -1.24 21.19 17.94
N GLY A 548 -0.69 20.44 18.88
CA GLY A 548 -0.31 19.04 18.72
C GLY A 548 -0.92 18.20 19.83
N TYR A 549 -1.17 16.92 19.55
CA TYR A 549 -1.92 16.04 20.43
C TYR A 549 -1.12 14.78 20.77
N TRP A 550 -1.20 14.33 22.01
CA TRP A 550 -0.69 13.03 22.41
C TRP A 550 -1.79 12.21 23.08
N ARG A 551 -2.20 11.13 22.42
CA ARG A 551 -3.16 10.16 22.95
C ARG A 551 -2.40 8.94 23.46
N ASP A 552 -2.45 8.69 24.76
CA ASP A 552 -1.85 7.53 25.40
C ASP A 552 -2.91 6.55 25.87
N VAL A 553 -2.71 5.27 25.56
CA VAL A 553 -3.60 4.16 25.93
C VAL A 553 -2.76 3.15 26.71
N LEU A 554 -2.79 3.27 28.03
CA LEU A 554 -2.15 2.37 29.01
C LEU A 554 -0.62 2.32 29.01
N ALA A 555 0.08 2.87 28.00
CA ALA A 555 1.54 2.76 27.90
C ALA A 555 2.28 3.62 28.93
N PHE A 556 1.85 4.87 29.15
CA PHE A 556 2.51 5.81 30.06
C PHE A 556 1.62 6.27 31.21
N SER A 557 0.37 6.58 30.91
CA SER A 557 -0.62 7.11 31.84
C SER A 557 -1.30 6.05 32.68
N ARG A 558 -1.24 4.78 32.24
CA ARG A 558 -2.02 3.65 32.80
C ARG A 558 -3.54 3.90 32.80
N ASP A 559 -4.00 4.78 31.92
CA ASP A 559 -5.40 5.06 31.61
C ASP A 559 -5.49 5.37 30.10
N PHE A 560 -6.66 5.77 29.61
CA PHE A 560 -6.80 6.36 28.28
C PHE A 560 -6.83 7.87 28.46
N ARG A 561 -5.79 8.56 27.98
CA ARG A 561 -5.62 10.00 28.12
C ARG A 561 -5.30 10.64 26.79
N THR A 562 -5.83 11.84 26.56
CA THR A 562 -5.47 12.66 25.41
C THR A 562 -5.04 14.05 25.88
N PHE A 563 -3.77 14.35 25.68
CA PHE A 563 -3.15 15.63 26.03
C PHE A 563 -3.08 16.54 24.80
N GLN A 564 -3.23 17.86 24.99
CA GLN A 564 -3.20 18.85 23.91
C GLN A 564 -2.25 20.00 24.22
N GLY A 565 -1.50 20.44 23.21
CA GLY A 565 -0.66 21.63 23.31
C GLY A 565 0.37 21.49 24.42
N GLY A 566 0.49 22.50 25.29
CA GLY A 566 1.50 22.55 26.36
C GLY A 566 1.36 21.48 27.46
N GLU A 567 0.20 20.83 27.56
CA GLU A 567 -0.03 19.76 28.55
C GLU A 567 0.81 18.51 28.25
N VAL A 568 1.18 18.31 26.97
CA VAL A 568 1.95 17.14 26.53
C VAL A 568 3.32 17.10 27.22
N GLY A 569 4.01 18.24 27.31
CA GLY A 569 5.32 18.32 27.95
C GLY A 569 5.25 17.98 29.44
N GLN A 570 4.23 18.46 30.15
CA GLN A 570 4.04 18.15 31.58
C GLN A 570 3.72 16.66 31.79
N ALA A 571 2.79 16.11 31.01
CA ALA A 571 2.43 14.69 31.08
C ALA A 571 3.65 13.78 30.80
N ALA A 572 4.48 14.16 29.83
CA ALA A 572 5.69 13.41 29.49
C ALA A 572 6.73 13.45 30.62
N ALA A 573 6.97 14.62 31.21
CA ALA A 573 7.88 14.77 32.35
C ALA A 573 7.43 13.94 33.57
N ASP A 574 6.12 13.83 33.80
CA ASP A 574 5.57 13.09 34.94
C ASP A 574 5.56 11.56 34.73
N THR A 575 5.44 11.10 33.47
CA THR A 575 5.19 9.68 33.15
C THR A 575 6.42 8.94 32.64
N PHE A 576 7.28 9.57 31.84
CA PHE A 576 8.46 8.91 31.25
C PHE A 576 9.43 8.32 32.28
N PRO A 577 9.77 9.01 33.39
CA PRO A 577 10.66 8.43 34.41
C PRO A 577 10.10 7.17 35.07
N LYS A 578 8.77 7.05 35.17
CA LYS A 578 8.08 5.89 35.75
C LYS A 578 7.97 4.73 34.77
N ALA A 579 7.75 5.03 33.49
CA ALA A 579 7.57 4.03 32.43
C ALA A 579 8.90 3.50 31.87
N GLN A 580 9.99 4.26 31.98
CA GLN A 580 11.34 3.94 31.46
C GLN A 580 11.33 3.39 30.02
N PRO A 581 10.86 4.18 29.04
CA PRO A 581 10.68 3.70 27.69
C PRO A 581 12.03 3.45 26.99
N HIS A 582 12.16 2.31 26.29
CA HIS A 582 13.39 1.91 25.61
C HIS A 582 13.11 1.08 24.36
N ASN A 583 14.16 0.66 23.63
CA ASN A 583 14.06 -0.18 22.42
C ASN A 583 13.14 0.37 21.31
N PHE A 584 13.17 1.68 21.09
CA PHE A 584 12.39 2.32 20.02
C PHE A 584 12.78 1.80 18.63
N GLN A 585 11.78 1.38 17.86
CA GLN A 585 11.95 0.85 16.52
C GLN A 585 10.74 1.20 15.66
N ILE A 586 10.96 1.53 14.40
CA ILE A 586 9.85 1.71 13.43
C ILE A 586 9.14 0.35 13.31
N LYS A 587 7.80 0.36 13.27
CA LYS A 587 6.92 -0.81 13.11
C LYS A 587 6.18 -0.77 11.78
N ALA A 588 5.71 -1.94 11.37
CA ALA A 588 4.83 -2.09 10.21
C ALA A 588 3.41 -1.61 10.54
N PRO A 589 2.62 -1.12 9.57
CA PRO A 589 2.96 -0.84 8.17
C PRO A 589 3.96 0.31 8.01
N ALA A 590 4.61 0.41 6.84
CA ALA A 590 5.59 1.47 6.61
C ALA A 590 4.97 2.87 6.68
N PRO A 591 5.80 3.92 6.78
CA PRO A 591 5.31 5.29 6.70
C PRO A 591 4.52 5.54 5.41
N LEU A 592 3.30 6.07 5.55
CA LEU A 592 2.38 6.35 4.45
C LEU A 592 2.04 7.84 4.44
N LEU A 593 2.15 8.49 3.28
CA LEU A 593 1.58 9.82 3.06
C LEU A 593 0.07 9.66 2.93
N GLU A 594 -0.68 10.31 3.80
CA GLU A 594 -2.13 10.32 3.76
C GLU A 594 -2.61 11.73 3.49
N SER A 595 -3.59 11.84 2.60
CA SER A 595 -4.26 13.10 2.27
C SER A 595 -5.76 12.92 2.47
N PRO A 596 -6.26 12.93 3.72
CA PRO A 596 -7.68 12.71 4.01
C PRO A 596 -8.59 13.77 3.38
N PHE A 597 -8.06 14.96 3.11
CA PHE A 597 -8.71 16.03 2.36
C PHE A 597 -7.70 16.67 1.39
N PRO A 598 -8.14 17.34 0.31
CA PRO A 598 -7.22 18.01 -0.63
C PRO A 598 -6.26 19.02 0.02
N ASP A 599 -6.67 19.63 1.12
CA ASP A 599 -5.94 20.64 1.88
C ASP A 599 -5.21 20.10 3.12
N VAL A 600 -5.37 18.81 3.45
CA VAL A 600 -4.78 18.18 4.65
C VAL A 600 -3.92 17.01 4.21
N SER A 601 -2.65 17.00 4.60
CA SER A 601 -1.77 15.86 4.36
C SER A 601 -0.78 15.66 5.51
N TRP A 602 -0.51 14.40 5.84
CA TRP A 602 0.49 14.03 6.84
C TRP A 602 1.16 12.71 6.48
N VAL A 603 2.33 12.46 7.06
CA VAL A 603 2.98 11.15 7.01
C VAL A 603 2.60 10.38 8.27
N ARG A 604 1.81 9.30 8.13
CA ARG A 604 1.55 8.37 9.23
C ARG A 604 2.70 7.38 9.33
N MET A 605 3.27 7.24 10.52
CA MET A 605 4.35 6.30 10.84
C MET A 605 3.97 5.45 12.04
N HIS A 606 4.28 4.15 11.98
CA HIS A 606 4.16 3.22 13.10
C HIS A 606 5.52 3.00 13.78
N PHE A 607 5.53 2.89 15.10
CA PHE A 607 6.71 2.57 15.89
C PHE A 607 6.35 1.66 17.06
N GLY A 608 7.35 1.10 17.71
CA GLY A 608 7.22 0.28 18.90
C GLY A 608 8.39 0.53 19.82
N PHE A 609 8.17 0.27 21.11
CA PHE A 609 9.10 0.51 22.20
C PHE A 609 8.67 -0.34 23.39
N ASP A 610 9.50 -0.47 24.40
CA ASP A 610 9.20 -1.24 25.61
C ASP A 610 9.11 -0.30 26.81
N THR A 611 8.22 -0.59 27.75
CA THR A 611 8.15 0.08 29.07
C THR A 611 8.41 -0.93 30.18
N THR A 612 8.43 -0.47 31.43
CA THR A 612 8.49 -1.35 32.62
C THR A 612 7.32 -2.33 32.70
N VAL A 613 6.16 -2.01 32.11
CA VAL A 613 4.98 -2.89 32.08
C VAL A 613 5.11 -3.92 30.97
N GLY A 614 5.54 -3.50 29.78
CA GLY A 614 5.76 -4.41 28.66
C GLY A 614 5.88 -3.74 27.29
N PRO A 615 5.87 -4.56 26.22
CA PRO A 615 5.97 -4.08 24.85
C PRO A 615 4.81 -3.16 24.48
N CYS A 616 5.15 -2.07 23.79
CA CYS A 616 4.24 -1.01 23.38
C CYS A 616 4.36 -0.74 21.88
N SER A 617 3.30 -0.18 21.30
CA SER A 617 3.27 0.34 19.94
C SER A 617 2.87 1.81 19.94
N GLY A 618 3.11 2.49 18.83
CA GLY A 618 2.71 3.88 18.67
C GLY A 618 2.52 4.26 17.21
N ILE A 619 1.77 5.34 17.00
CA ILE A 619 1.49 5.91 15.68
C ILE A 619 1.73 7.41 15.76
N ALA A 620 2.53 7.95 14.85
CA ALA A 620 2.75 9.39 14.71
C ALA A 620 2.22 9.86 13.36
N ARG A 621 1.50 10.99 13.32
CA ARG A 621 1.13 11.70 12.09
C ARG A 621 1.97 12.96 12.00
N LEU A 622 2.92 12.96 11.08
CA LEU A 622 3.92 14.03 10.94
C LEU A 622 3.48 15.04 9.88
N VAL A 623 3.56 16.32 10.22
CA VAL A 623 3.34 17.45 9.32
C VAL A 623 4.62 18.27 9.20
N TYR A 624 4.74 19.02 8.10
CA TYR A 624 5.89 19.89 7.86
C TYR A 624 5.51 21.33 8.20
N GLU A 625 6.02 21.84 9.32
CA GLU A 625 5.70 23.17 9.84
C GLU A 625 7.01 23.99 9.98
N ARG A 626 7.04 25.19 9.37
CA ARG A 626 8.15 26.15 9.50
C ARG A 626 9.55 25.58 9.20
N GLY A 627 9.64 24.65 8.25
CA GLY A 627 10.92 24.04 7.85
C GLY A 627 11.30 22.79 8.64
N GLU A 628 10.50 22.39 9.62
CA GLU A 628 10.75 21.23 10.49
C GLU A 628 9.59 20.23 10.43
N TRP A 629 9.91 18.96 10.64
CA TRP A 629 8.90 17.92 10.77
C TRP A 629 8.45 17.80 12.21
N LYS A 630 7.15 17.90 12.43
CA LYS A 630 6.53 17.86 13.75
C LYS A 630 5.39 16.85 13.78
N ALA A 631 5.19 16.21 14.92
CA ALA A 631 4.04 15.36 15.14
C ALA A 631 2.80 16.23 15.34
N TYR A 632 1.81 16.10 14.46
CA TYR A 632 0.49 16.68 14.71
C TYR A 632 -0.29 15.83 15.71
N THR A 633 -0.23 14.50 15.56
CA THR A 633 -0.77 13.55 16.55
C THR A 633 0.29 12.51 16.88
N LEU A 634 0.46 12.22 18.16
CA LEU A 634 1.24 11.11 18.68
C LEU A 634 0.29 10.16 19.42
N TYR A 635 0.43 8.86 19.17
CA TYR A 635 -0.34 7.81 19.80
C TYR A 635 0.59 6.77 20.41
N THR A 636 0.32 6.33 21.63
CA THR A 636 1.10 5.31 22.35
C THR A 636 0.17 4.30 23.01
N LEU A 637 0.50 3.01 22.93
CA LEU A 637 -0.38 1.91 23.31
C LEU A 637 0.41 0.75 23.92
N LEU A 638 -0.04 0.23 25.06
CA LEU A 638 0.45 -1.03 25.62
C LEU A 638 -0.10 -2.23 24.81
N GLU A 639 0.79 -3.12 24.34
CA GLU A 639 0.41 -4.29 23.53
C GLU A 639 0.28 -5.57 24.36
N GLU A 640 1.21 -5.76 25.31
CA GLU A 640 1.35 -6.95 26.14
C GLU A 640 1.95 -6.60 27.51
N VAL A 641 1.78 -7.51 28.49
CA VAL A 641 2.47 -7.46 29.77
C VAL A 641 3.73 -8.32 29.66
N ALA A 642 4.90 -7.77 30.01
CA ALA A 642 6.17 -8.47 29.87
C ALA A 642 6.16 -9.84 30.58
N GLY A 643 6.52 -10.92 29.88
CA GLY A 643 6.51 -12.28 30.41
C GLY A 643 5.16 -13.00 30.35
N HIS A 644 4.08 -12.30 29.98
CA HIS A 644 2.72 -12.86 29.88
C HIS A 644 2.13 -12.55 28.49
N PRO A 645 2.75 -13.06 27.40
CA PRO A 645 2.25 -12.82 26.05
C PRO A 645 0.90 -13.51 25.86
N GLN A 646 0.10 -13.02 24.91
CA GLN A 646 -1.17 -13.67 24.59
C GLN A 646 -0.90 -15.08 24.04
N GLN A 647 -1.62 -16.08 24.54
CA GLN A 647 -1.45 -17.50 24.25
C GLN A 647 -2.10 -17.91 22.91
N VAL A 648 -1.72 -17.22 21.83
CA VAL A 648 -2.22 -17.43 20.46
C VAL A 648 -1.07 -17.76 19.50
N GLY A 649 -1.40 -18.30 18.32
CA GLY A 649 -0.39 -18.55 17.28
C GLY A 649 0.76 -19.44 17.77
N ARG A 650 1.99 -18.90 17.82
CA ARG A 650 3.19 -19.60 18.32
C ARG A 650 3.22 -19.78 19.84
N ASN A 651 2.49 -18.94 20.58
CA ASN A 651 2.38 -18.98 22.04
C ASN A 651 1.19 -19.83 22.52
N ARG A 652 0.49 -20.51 21.60
CA ARG A 652 -0.66 -21.34 21.97
C ARG A 652 -0.28 -22.42 22.99
N PRO A 653 -1.19 -22.78 23.91
CA PRO A 653 -0.97 -23.92 24.79
C PRO A 653 -0.68 -25.16 23.95
N ARG A 654 0.41 -25.88 24.26
CA ARG A 654 0.80 -27.08 23.51
C ARG A 654 -0.14 -28.28 23.77
N GLY A 655 -0.89 -28.22 24.88
CA GLY A 655 -1.64 -29.37 25.37
C GLY A 655 -0.72 -30.55 25.74
N GLN A 656 -1.33 -31.66 26.16
CA GLN A 656 -0.65 -32.93 26.32
C GLN A 656 -1.24 -33.91 25.31
N HIS A 657 -0.38 -34.53 24.49
CA HIS A 657 -0.80 -35.59 23.60
C HIS A 657 -1.19 -36.82 24.45
N ASN A 658 -2.40 -37.35 24.25
CA ASN A 658 -2.99 -38.42 25.08
C ASN A 658 -3.04 -38.05 26.57
N ALA A 659 -3.56 -36.85 26.88
CA ALA A 659 -3.78 -36.42 28.26
C ALA A 659 -4.56 -37.48 29.06
N ALA A 660 -4.16 -37.71 30.32
CA ALA A 660 -4.79 -38.71 31.18
C ALA A 660 -6.25 -38.35 31.52
N GLU A 661 -6.57 -37.06 31.60
CA GLU A 661 -7.93 -36.57 31.78
C GLU A 661 -8.59 -36.29 30.41
N PRO A 662 -9.75 -36.89 30.12
CA PRO A 662 -10.53 -36.59 28.93
C PRO A 662 -10.89 -35.09 28.82
N HIS A 663 -10.98 -34.59 27.58
CA HIS A 663 -11.30 -33.19 27.32
C HIS A 663 -12.64 -32.78 27.96
N ASP A 664 -13.68 -33.59 27.80
CA ASP A 664 -15.02 -33.31 28.31
C ASP A 664 -15.06 -33.25 29.85
N GLU A 665 -14.34 -34.15 30.54
CA GLU A 665 -14.24 -34.16 32.00
C GLU A 665 -13.51 -32.91 32.52
N ARG A 666 -12.39 -32.55 31.89
CA ARG A 666 -11.65 -31.33 32.22
C ARG A 666 -12.52 -30.09 32.02
N ARG A 667 -13.25 -30.01 30.90
CA ARG A 667 -14.12 -28.87 30.58
C ARG A 667 -15.30 -28.78 31.52
N ALA A 668 -15.91 -29.90 31.92
CA ALA A 668 -16.95 -29.93 32.93
C ALA A 668 -16.43 -29.39 34.27
N ARG A 669 -15.25 -29.85 34.72
CA ARG A 669 -14.62 -29.38 35.96
C ARG A 669 -14.28 -27.88 35.92
N GLU A 670 -13.70 -27.40 34.83
CA GLU A 670 -13.35 -25.99 34.61
C GLU A 670 -14.60 -25.10 34.55
N ALA A 671 -15.66 -25.52 33.85
CA ALA A 671 -16.92 -24.78 33.75
C ALA A 671 -17.64 -24.69 35.10
N GLU A 672 -17.48 -25.71 35.94
CA GLU A 672 -17.99 -25.74 37.30
C GLU A 672 -17.10 -25.03 38.31
N PHE A 673 -15.89 -24.60 37.96
CA PHE A 673 -14.95 -24.01 38.94
C PHE A 673 -14.84 -24.89 40.20
N ALA A 674 -14.70 -26.21 40.03
CA ALA A 674 -14.79 -27.17 41.13
C ALA A 674 -13.59 -27.09 42.09
N ASP A 675 -12.41 -26.74 41.57
CA ASP A 675 -11.14 -26.74 42.33
C ASP A 675 -10.72 -25.35 42.82
N SER A 676 -11.30 -24.28 42.27
CA SER A 676 -10.90 -22.89 42.57
C SER A 676 -11.99 -21.89 42.18
N ASP A 677 -11.97 -20.72 42.81
CA ASP A 677 -12.81 -19.59 42.40
C ASP A 677 -12.28 -18.93 41.11
N PRO A 678 -13.16 -18.31 40.29
CA PRO A 678 -12.73 -17.57 39.10
C PRO A 678 -11.86 -16.36 39.46
N ASP A 679 -10.89 -16.04 38.58
CA ASP A 679 -10.11 -14.81 38.70
C ASP A 679 -11.00 -13.59 38.45
N VAL A 680 -11.90 -13.69 37.47
CA VAL A 680 -12.77 -12.60 37.01
C VAL A 680 -14.21 -13.08 36.87
N LEU A 681 -15.15 -12.32 37.42
CA LEU A 681 -16.58 -12.48 37.12
C LEU A 681 -16.99 -11.51 36.00
N VAL A 682 -17.51 -12.03 34.90
CA VAL A 682 -18.07 -11.25 33.79
C VAL A 682 -19.60 -11.32 33.84
N VAL A 683 -20.26 -10.17 33.95
CA VAL A 683 -21.72 -10.10 34.07
C VAL A 683 -22.33 -9.72 32.73
N GLY A 684 -22.95 -10.70 32.06
CA GLY A 684 -23.58 -10.62 30.74
C GLY A 684 -22.84 -11.45 29.68
N ALA A 685 -23.54 -12.37 29.02
CA ALA A 685 -23.04 -13.24 27.94
C ALA A 685 -23.42 -12.72 26.53
N GLY A 686 -23.50 -11.38 26.38
CA GLY A 686 -23.54 -10.74 25.06
C GLY A 686 -22.17 -10.73 24.39
N HIS A 687 -22.07 -10.11 23.21
CA HIS A 687 -20.80 -10.04 22.46
C HIS A 687 -19.64 -9.42 23.26
N ASN A 688 -19.90 -8.34 24.02
CA ASN A 688 -18.88 -7.71 24.88
C ASN A 688 -18.35 -8.64 25.98
N GLY A 689 -19.24 -9.40 26.64
CA GLY A 689 -18.86 -10.29 27.74
C GLY A 689 -18.14 -11.54 27.26
N LEU A 690 -18.63 -12.17 26.18
CA LEU A 690 -17.98 -13.32 25.56
C LEU A 690 -16.62 -12.96 24.96
N ALA A 691 -16.50 -11.80 24.31
CA ALA A 691 -15.21 -11.30 23.82
C ALA A 691 -14.23 -11.10 24.97
N CYS A 692 -14.68 -10.47 26.08
CA CYS A 692 -13.85 -10.26 27.25
C CYS A 692 -13.39 -11.58 27.87
N ALA A 693 -14.29 -12.55 28.08
CA ALA A 693 -13.95 -13.85 28.64
C ALA A 693 -12.97 -14.65 27.76
N ALA A 694 -13.18 -14.66 26.44
CA ALA A 694 -12.28 -15.33 25.50
C ALA A 694 -10.89 -14.70 25.50
N VAL A 695 -10.81 -13.36 25.51
CA VAL A 695 -9.52 -12.65 25.55
C VAL A 695 -8.82 -12.85 26.89
N LEU A 696 -9.53 -12.80 28.03
CA LEU A 696 -8.97 -13.12 29.35
C LEU A 696 -8.39 -14.54 29.39
N ARG A 697 -9.14 -15.53 28.90
CA ARG A 697 -8.68 -16.92 28.81
C ARG A 697 -7.42 -17.03 27.96
N SER A 698 -7.33 -16.28 26.85
CA SER A 698 -6.13 -16.25 26.01
C SER A 698 -4.89 -15.66 26.71
N PHE A 699 -5.05 -14.99 27.86
CA PHE A 699 -3.94 -14.57 28.72
C PHE A 699 -3.74 -15.46 29.96
N GLY A 700 -4.46 -16.59 30.04
CA GLY A 700 -4.41 -17.49 31.20
C GLY A 700 -5.16 -16.96 32.43
N VAL A 701 -6.12 -16.04 32.23
CA VAL A 701 -7.01 -15.55 33.29
C VAL A 701 -8.35 -16.27 33.19
N ASN A 702 -8.74 -16.97 34.26
CA ASN A 702 -9.96 -17.76 34.28
C ASN A 702 -11.17 -16.88 34.60
N ALA A 703 -12.07 -16.73 33.63
CA ALA A 703 -13.27 -15.93 33.77
C ALA A 703 -14.53 -16.80 33.86
N LEU A 704 -15.43 -16.46 34.78
CA LEU A 704 -16.81 -16.97 34.79
C LEU A 704 -17.73 -15.92 34.19
N VAL A 705 -18.48 -16.27 33.15
CA VAL A 705 -19.55 -15.43 32.60
C VAL A 705 -20.87 -15.84 33.21
N VAL A 706 -21.65 -14.89 33.71
CA VAL A 706 -23.02 -15.14 34.18
C VAL A 706 -24.03 -14.38 33.33
N ASP A 707 -25.11 -15.03 32.94
CA ASP A 707 -26.20 -14.40 32.20
C ASP A 707 -27.56 -14.91 32.67
N ARG A 708 -28.54 -14.02 32.72
CA ARG A 708 -29.92 -14.32 33.15
C ARG A 708 -30.73 -15.09 32.11
N PHE A 709 -30.31 -15.08 30.85
CA PHE A 709 -30.99 -15.79 29.78
C PHE A 709 -30.68 -17.29 29.82
N SER A 710 -31.58 -18.08 29.25
CA SER A 710 -31.47 -19.54 29.22
C SER A 710 -30.54 -20.06 28.13
N ARG A 711 -30.14 -19.22 27.17
CA ARG A 711 -29.22 -19.56 26.09
C ARG A 711 -28.31 -18.39 25.76
N VAL A 712 -27.07 -18.70 25.35
CA VAL A 712 -26.18 -17.70 24.78
C VAL A 712 -26.81 -17.10 23.51
N GLY A 713 -26.63 -15.80 23.33
CA GLY A 713 -27.18 -15.05 22.19
C GLY A 713 -28.66 -14.67 22.33
N ASP A 714 -29.36 -15.05 23.40
CA ASP A 714 -30.77 -14.68 23.61
C ASP A 714 -31.01 -13.18 23.70
N ASN A 715 -30.00 -12.41 24.12
CA ASN A 715 -30.01 -10.96 24.10
C ASN A 715 -30.23 -10.39 22.68
N TRP A 716 -29.86 -11.14 21.64
CA TRP A 716 -30.14 -10.85 20.23
C TRP A 716 -31.36 -11.62 19.71
N ARG A 717 -31.48 -12.92 20.04
CA ARG A 717 -32.55 -13.82 19.54
C ARG A 717 -33.95 -13.36 19.93
N LYS A 718 -34.11 -12.74 21.11
CA LYS A 718 -35.40 -12.29 21.66
C LYS A 718 -35.78 -10.87 21.24
N ARG A 719 -34.98 -10.22 20.39
CA ARG A 719 -35.33 -8.91 19.79
C ARG A 719 -36.35 -9.11 18.66
N TYR A 720 -36.88 -8.01 18.13
CA TYR A 720 -37.83 -8.06 17.01
C TYR A 720 -37.23 -8.77 15.78
N ALA A 721 -38.07 -9.54 15.07
CA ALA A 721 -37.62 -10.52 14.08
C ALA A 721 -36.87 -9.92 12.86
N SER A 722 -37.11 -8.65 12.53
CA SER A 722 -36.47 -7.96 11.41
C SER A 722 -35.08 -7.39 11.72
N LEU A 723 -34.59 -7.51 12.96
CA LEU A 723 -33.32 -6.90 13.38
C LEU A 723 -32.13 -7.44 12.57
N SER A 724 -31.40 -6.51 11.97
CA SER A 724 -30.10 -6.75 11.33
C SER A 724 -29.08 -5.72 11.83
N LEU A 725 -27.80 -6.08 11.81
CA LEU A 725 -26.71 -5.14 12.11
C LEU A 725 -26.62 -4.06 11.03
N HIS A 726 -26.28 -2.85 11.43
CA HIS A 726 -26.09 -1.70 10.54
C HIS A 726 -24.64 -1.48 10.14
N ASP A 727 -23.73 -2.14 10.85
CA ASP A 727 -22.32 -2.20 10.51
C ASP A 727 -22.11 -3.43 9.60
N PRO A 728 -21.20 -3.35 8.62
CA PRO A 728 -20.90 -4.49 7.75
C PRO A 728 -20.14 -5.60 8.48
N VAL A 729 -20.23 -6.84 7.99
CA VAL A 729 -19.64 -8.03 8.63
C VAL A 729 -18.15 -7.88 8.98
N TRP A 730 -17.38 -7.17 8.17
CA TRP A 730 -15.95 -6.98 8.37
C TRP A 730 -15.61 -6.00 9.50
N THR A 731 -16.48 -5.06 9.86
CA THR A 731 -16.32 -4.27 11.09
C THR A 731 -16.74 -5.05 12.33
N ASP A 732 -17.54 -6.10 12.16
CA ASP A 732 -18.22 -6.80 13.25
C ASP A 732 -17.53 -8.07 13.78
N HIS A 733 -16.38 -8.46 13.24
CA HIS A 733 -15.69 -9.68 13.68
C HIS A 733 -15.48 -9.74 15.21
N MET A 734 -15.56 -10.93 15.79
CA MET A 734 -15.21 -11.16 17.20
C MET A 734 -13.68 -11.34 17.34
N PRO A 735 -13.09 -11.04 18.51
CA PRO A 735 -11.67 -11.30 18.70
C PRO A 735 -11.38 -12.80 18.63
N LEU A 736 -10.19 -13.21 18.19
CA LEU A 736 -9.74 -14.61 18.09
C LEU A 736 -10.48 -15.50 17.07
N MET A 737 -11.70 -15.16 16.66
CA MET A 737 -12.51 -15.95 15.73
C MET A 737 -13.34 -15.05 14.80
N PRO A 738 -12.87 -14.76 13.58
CA PRO A 738 -13.63 -13.99 12.61
C PRO A 738 -14.84 -14.78 12.08
N TYR A 739 -15.91 -14.08 11.69
CA TYR A 739 -16.99 -14.64 10.88
C TYR A 739 -16.49 -15.35 9.61
N PRO A 740 -17.21 -16.39 9.14
CA PRO A 740 -16.91 -17.05 7.89
C PRO A 740 -17.06 -16.10 6.67
N PRO A 741 -16.20 -16.24 5.65
CA PRO A 741 -16.14 -15.32 4.50
C PRO A 741 -17.37 -15.41 3.57
N ASN A 742 -18.22 -16.43 3.72
CA ASN A 742 -19.45 -16.60 2.92
C ASN A 742 -20.69 -15.99 3.59
N TRP A 743 -20.52 -15.21 4.66
CA TRP A 743 -21.63 -14.60 5.37
C TRP A 743 -22.15 -13.36 4.66
N PRO A 744 -23.45 -13.06 4.78
CA PRO A 744 -24.00 -11.82 4.26
C PRO A 744 -23.36 -10.63 4.97
N VAL A 745 -23.16 -9.53 4.24
CA VAL A 745 -22.60 -8.28 4.78
C VAL A 745 -23.43 -7.74 5.94
N TRP A 746 -24.76 -7.76 5.81
CA TRP A 746 -25.70 -7.30 6.84
C TRP A 746 -26.21 -8.48 7.67
N MET A 747 -25.70 -8.61 8.89
CA MET A 747 -25.97 -9.78 9.74
C MET A 747 -27.36 -9.71 10.37
N GLN A 748 -28.18 -10.75 10.20
CA GLN A 748 -29.45 -10.87 10.93
C GLN A 748 -29.23 -11.32 12.38
N ALA A 749 -30.01 -10.77 13.32
CA ALA A 749 -29.85 -11.03 14.76
C ALA A 749 -29.95 -12.51 15.15
N GLY A 750 -30.82 -13.29 14.50
CA GLY A 750 -30.94 -14.73 14.76
C GLY A 750 -29.69 -15.51 14.37
N LYS A 751 -29.06 -15.17 13.23
CA LYS A 751 -27.80 -15.77 12.79
C LYS A 751 -26.65 -15.40 13.73
N LEU A 752 -26.60 -14.15 14.14
CA LEU A 752 -25.64 -13.66 15.13
C LEU A 752 -25.80 -14.35 16.49
N ALA A 753 -27.03 -14.56 16.96
CA ALA A 753 -27.28 -15.24 18.23
C ALA A 753 -26.67 -16.65 18.24
N ASN A 754 -26.84 -17.40 17.16
CA ASN A 754 -26.27 -18.73 17.01
C ASN A 754 -24.74 -18.70 16.85
N TRP A 755 -24.20 -17.64 16.23
CA TRP A 755 -22.76 -17.41 16.20
C TRP A 755 -22.17 -17.27 17.60
N LEU A 756 -22.81 -16.47 18.47
CA LEU A 756 -22.30 -16.23 19.82
C LEU A 756 -22.29 -17.51 20.66
N GLU A 757 -23.29 -18.38 20.47
CA GLU A 757 -23.35 -19.71 21.09
C GLU A 757 -22.16 -20.57 20.62
N ALA A 758 -21.93 -20.66 19.30
CA ALA A 758 -20.78 -21.38 18.73
C ALA A 758 -19.42 -20.77 19.12
N TYR A 759 -19.35 -19.44 19.24
CA TYR A 759 -18.16 -18.71 19.67
C TYR A 759 -17.82 -19.02 21.12
N ALA A 760 -18.80 -19.03 22.01
CA ALA A 760 -18.60 -19.36 23.43
C ALA A 760 -18.06 -20.79 23.60
N GLU A 761 -18.59 -21.73 22.81
CA GLU A 761 -18.10 -23.11 22.77
C GLU A 761 -16.67 -23.21 22.20
N ALA A 762 -16.44 -22.63 21.03
CA ALA A 762 -15.15 -22.69 20.33
C ALA A 762 -14.00 -21.99 21.10
N GLN A 763 -14.33 -20.93 21.85
CA GLN A 763 -13.37 -20.23 22.72
C GLN A 763 -13.35 -20.78 24.16
N GLU A 764 -14.08 -21.86 24.43
CA GLU A 764 -14.17 -22.51 25.74
C GLU A 764 -14.51 -21.54 26.89
N CYS A 765 -15.44 -20.60 26.63
CA CYS A 765 -15.92 -19.66 27.64
C CYS A 765 -16.75 -20.40 28.70
N ASN A 766 -16.41 -20.21 29.97
CA ASN A 766 -17.21 -20.77 31.07
C ASN A 766 -18.43 -19.88 31.32
N VAL A 767 -19.62 -20.35 30.94
CA VAL A 767 -20.87 -19.56 31.02
C VAL A 767 -21.89 -20.26 31.91
N TRP A 768 -22.38 -19.56 32.94
CA TRP A 768 -23.57 -19.97 33.70
C TRP A 768 -24.78 -19.17 33.24
N LEU A 769 -25.72 -19.89 32.64
CA LEU A 769 -26.99 -19.37 32.16
C LEU A 769 -28.03 -19.39 33.28
N GLU A 770 -29.14 -18.69 33.08
CA GLU A 770 -30.21 -18.51 34.07
C GLU A 770 -29.68 -18.08 35.45
N SER A 771 -28.64 -17.24 35.44
CA SER A 771 -27.87 -16.88 36.62
C SER A 771 -27.81 -15.37 36.82
N THR A 772 -27.96 -14.92 38.06
CA THR A 772 -27.89 -13.50 38.45
C THR A 772 -27.05 -13.33 39.70
N VAL A 773 -26.44 -12.16 39.89
CA VAL A 773 -25.72 -11.84 41.13
C VAL A 773 -26.69 -11.34 42.20
N ASP A 774 -26.49 -11.75 43.45
CA ASP A 774 -27.20 -11.21 44.62
C ASP A 774 -26.45 -9.98 45.17
N PRO A 775 -26.96 -8.75 44.97
CA PRO A 775 -26.28 -7.54 45.39
C PRO A 775 -26.22 -7.40 46.92
N SER A 776 -27.10 -8.06 47.66
CA SER A 776 -27.13 -7.99 49.14
C SER A 776 -25.99 -8.78 49.80
N ARG A 777 -25.39 -9.71 49.05
CA ARG A 777 -24.29 -10.59 49.50
C ARG A 777 -23.02 -10.42 48.68
N THR A 778 -22.94 -9.32 47.93
CA THR A 778 -21.80 -8.98 47.09
C THR A 778 -21.09 -7.77 47.68
N VAL A 779 -19.87 -7.98 48.15
CA VAL A 779 -19.10 -6.97 48.91
C VAL A 779 -17.65 -6.93 48.48
N TRP A 780 -17.09 -5.73 48.46
CA TRP A 780 -15.65 -5.53 48.32
C TRP A 780 -14.96 -5.84 49.65
N LEU A 781 -13.87 -6.63 49.59
CA LEU A 781 -13.03 -6.99 50.73
C LEU A 781 -11.67 -6.27 50.60
N PRO A 782 -11.48 -5.08 51.20
CA PRO A 782 -10.28 -4.25 50.99
C PRO A 782 -8.97 -4.95 51.37
N GLU A 783 -8.96 -5.69 52.48
CA GLU A 783 -7.78 -6.39 52.99
C GLU A 783 -7.31 -7.53 52.06
N GLU A 784 -8.25 -8.13 51.31
CA GLU A 784 -7.95 -9.20 50.35
C GLU A 784 -7.75 -8.68 48.93
N GLY A 785 -8.13 -7.42 48.65
CA GLY A 785 -8.16 -6.87 47.28
C GLY A 785 -9.08 -7.65 46.35
N LYS A 786 -10.18 -8.21 46.87
CA LYS A 786 -11.10 -9.10 46.14
C LYS A 786 -12.56 -8.75 46.39
N TRP A 787 -13.41 -9.13 45.44
CA TRP A 787 -14.86 -9.13 45.59
C TRP A 787 -15.34 -10.50 46.08
N GLN A 788 -16.07 -10.52 47.19
CA GLN A 788 -16.93 -11.66 47.50
C GLN A 788 -18.23 -11.47 46.74
N VAL A 789 -18.57 -12.41 45.85
CA VAL A 789 -19.77 -12.35 45.02
C VAL A 789 -20.62 -13.59 45.26
N THR A 790 -21.94 -13.41 45.35
CA THR A 790 -22.88 -14.53 45.41
C THR A 790 -23.69 -14.59 44.13
N VAL A 791 -23.54 -15.67 43.37
CA VAL A 791 -24.32 -15.95 42.16
C VAL A 791 -25.50 -16.85 42.51
N LEU A 792 -26.70 -16.43 42.15
CA LEU A 792 -27.92 -17.24 42.19
C LEU A 792 -28.02 -18.00 40.87
N ARG A 793 -27.69 -19.29 40.89
CA ARG A 793 -27.52 -20.11 39.69
C ARG A 793 -28.76 -20.91 39.35
N GLY A 794 -29.09 -20.93 38.06
CA GLY A 794 -30.13 -21.76 37.47
C GLY A 794 -31.56 -21.33 37.85
N PRO A 795 -32.57 -22.04 37.32
CA PRO A 795 -33.98 -21.74 37.58
C PRO A 795 -34.35 -21.75 39.07
N GLN A 796 -33.70 -22.62 39.86
CA GLN A 796 -33.92 -22.75 41.31
C GLN A 796 -33.19 -21.67 42.13
N ARG A 797 -32.40 -20.80 41.49
CA ARG A 797 -31.64 -19.71 42.14
C ARG A 797 -30.75 -20.20 43.28
N THR A 798 -30.05 -21.32 43.06
CA THR A 798 -29.15 -21.89 44.08
C THR A 798 -27.98 -20.93 44.31
N PRO A 799 -27.76 -20.45 45.55
CA PRO A 799 -26.70 -19.50 45.84
C PRO A 799 -25.32 -20.18 45.82
N ARG A 800 -24.36 -19.57 45.14
CA ARG A 800 -22.95 -19.94 45.16
C ARG A 800 -22.10 -18.69 45.41
N THR A 801 -21.39 -18.69 46.54
CA THR A 801 -20.49 -17.61 46.94
C THR A 801 -19.06 -17.94 46.52
N MET A 802 -18.36 -16.95 45.98
CA MET A 802 -16.99 -17.06 45.46
C MET A 802 -16.24 -15.74 45.66
N LYS A 803 -14.90 -15.82 45.74
CA LYS A 803 -14.03 -14.64 45.83
C LYS A 803 -13.28 -14.43 44.52
N VAL A 804 -13.55 -13.31 43.86
CA VAL A 804 -12.97 -12.96 42.55
C VAL A 804 -12.05 -11.73 42.67
N GLY A 805 -10.99 -11.68 41.86
CA GLY A 805 -10.09 -10.54 41.81
C GLY A 805 -10.75 -9.30 41.20
N HIS A 806 -11.55 -9.51 40.15
CA HIS A 806 -12.16 -8.44 39.37
C HIS A 806 -13.59 -8.78 38.95
N VAL A 807 -14.38 -7.73 38.71
CA VAL A 807 -15.71 -7.84 38.09
C VAL A 807 -15.74 -7.03 36.80
N VAL A 808 -16.20 -7.63 35.71
CA VAL A 808 -16.42 -6.96 34.43
C VAL A 808 -17.92 -6.85 34.16
N MET A 809 -18.41 -5.62 34.12
CA MET A 809 -19.80 -5.29 33.78
C MET A 809 -19.95 -5.24 32.26
N ALA A 810 -20.58 -6.26 31.68
CA ALA A 810 -20.84 -6.41 30.25
C ALA A 810 -22.35 -6.38 29.92
N THR A 811 -23.11 -5.58 30.68
CA THR A 811 -24.59 -5.48 30.59
C THR A 811 -25.09 -4.71 29.36
N GLY A 812 -24.16 -4.11 28.58
CA GLY A 812 -24.46 -3.37 27.36
C GLY A 812 -24.82 -1.91 27.61
N LEU A 813 -24.91 -1.13 26.52
CA LEU A 813 -25.12 0.32 26.54
C LEU A 813 -26.44 0.73 27.21
N GLY A 814 -27.44 -0.13 27.10
CA GLY A 814 -28.73 0.02 27.77
C GLY A 814 -28.87 -0.87 29.01
N GLY A 815 -27.77 -1.25 29.66
CA GLY A 815 -27.72 -2.34 30.67
C GLY A 815 -28.70 -2.24 31.85
N GLY A 816 -29.43 -1.13 31.98
CA GLY A 816 -30.57 -1.01 32.87
C GLY A 816 -31.90 -1.57 32.29
N LYS A 817 -33.01 -1.02 32.79
CA LYS A 817 -34.38 -1.47 32.47
C LYS A 817 -34.90 -0.80 31.21
N PRO A 818 -35.84 -1.40 30.47
CA PRO A 818 -36.62 -0.70 29.45
C PRO A 818 -37.13 0.65 29.97
N LYS A 819 -36.74 1.76 29.32
CA LYS A 819 -37.08 3.11 29.79
C LYS A 819 -38.45 3.49 29.24
N LEU A 820 -39.50 3.13 29.95
CA LEU A 820 -40.82 3.71 29.66
C LEU A 820 -40.87 5.16 30.17
N PRO A 821 -41.59 6.06 29.49
CA PRO A 821 -41.85 7.38 30.04
C PRO A 821 -42.61 7.26 31.37
N PRO A 822 -42.57 8.30 32.23
CA PRO A 822 -43.45 8.37 33.40
C PRO A 822 -44.89 8.07 33.00
N LYS A 823 -45.62 7.42 33.92
CA LYS A 823 -46.99 6.98 33.67
C LYS A 823 -47.84 8.15 33.17
N VAL A 824 -48.35 7.99 31.95
CA VAL A 824 -49.13 9.04 31.28
C VAL A 824 -50.56 9.01 31.85
N PRO A 825 -51.21 10.16 32.11
CA PRO A 825 -52.60 10.19 32.57
C PRO A 825 -53.52 9.36 31.67
N GLY A 826 -54.39 8.55 32.27
CA GLY A 826 -55.35 7.68 31.56
C GLY A 826 -54.79 6.35 31.04
N GLN A 827 -53.47 6.09 31.18
CA GLN A 827 -52.81 4.91 30.63
C GLN A 827 -53.37 3.56 31.12
N ASP A 828 -53.83 3.47 32.38
CA ASP A 828 -54.36 2.21 32.95
C ASP A 828 -55.72 1.79 32.37
N ALA A 829 -56.51 2.77 31.95
CA ALA A 829 -57.86 2.57 31.43
C ALA A 829 -57.89 2.49 29.89
N TRP A 830 -56.72 2.59 29.24
CA TRP A 830 -56.60 2.55 27.79
C TRP A 830 -56.71 1.12 27.26
N GLU A 831 -57.56 0.89 26.27
CA GLU A 831 -57.91 -0.45 25.76
C GLU A 831 -56.90 -1.00 24.73
N GLY A 832 -55.93 -0.18 24.31
CA GLY A 832 -54.88 -0.57 23.37
C GLY A 832 -53.71 -1.31 24.05
N THR A 833 -52.78 -1.81 23.24
CA THR A 833 -51.56 -2.48 23.73
C THR A 833 -50.40 -1.50 23.82
N ILE A 834 -49.78 -1.38 24.99
CA ILE A 834 -48.56 -0.57 25.19
C ILE A 834 -47.38 -1.50 25.44
N VAL A 835 -46.32 -1.34 24.64
CA VAL A 835 -45.07 -2.10 24.83
C VAL A 835 -43.85 -1.19 24.69
N HIS A 836 -42.77 -1.56 25.37
CA HIS A 836 -41.44 -1.06 25.01
C HIS A 836 -40.92 -1.82 23.78
N SER A 837 -40.05 -1.18 22.97
CA SER A 837 -39.42 -1.80 21.79
C SER A 837 -38.77 -3.17 22.05
N SER A 838 -38.26 -3.40 23.26
CA SER A 838 -37.66 -4.68 23.66
C SER A 838 -38.65 -5.82 23.88
N ALA A 839 -39.95 -5.51 24.03
CA ALA A 839 -41.03 -6.48 24.19
C ALA A 839 -41.88 -6.61 22.91
N HIS A 840 -41.52 -5.89 21.84
CA HIS A 840 -42.20 -5.99 20.56
C HIS A 840 -41.70 -7.21 19.78
N ALA A 841 -42.54 -8.24 19.64
CA ALA A 841 -42.18 -9.50 18.96
C ALA A 841 -42.19 -9.40 17.41
N GLY A 842 -42.87 -8.39 16.85
CA GLY A 842 -42.96 -8.16 15.41
C GLY A 842 -44.34 -7.67 14.94
N GLY A 843 -44.40 -7.27 13.66
CA GLY A 843 -45.50 -6.56 13.04
C GLY A 843 -46.70 -7.41 12.58
N ARG A 844 -46.52 -8.73 12.37
CA ARG A 844 -47.55 -9.59 11.73
C ARG A 844 -48.90 -9.59 12.45
N GLN A 845 -48.90 -9.54 13.78
CA GLN A 845 -50.11 -9.52 14.61
C GLN A 845 -50.88 -8.18 14.56
N TRP A 846 -50.30 -7.17 13.92
CA TRP A 846 -50.83 -5.81 13.79
C TRP A 846 -51.28 -5.47 12.37
N ALA A 847 -51.38 -6.47 11.49
CA ALA A 847 -51.92 -6.27 10.13
C ALA A 847 -53.32 -5.63 10.18
N ARG A 848 -53.53 -4.59 9.37
CA ARG A 848 -54.76 -3.78 9.29
C ARG A 848 -55.16 -3.06 10.58
N LYS A 849 -54.24 -2.97 11.57
CA LYS A 849 -54.42 -2.21 12.81
C LYS A 849 -53.60 -0.92 12.77
N ARG A 850 -53.92 0.03 13.65
CA ARG A 850 -53.22 1.31 13.76
C ARG A 850 -52.14 1.24 14.84
N ALA A 851 -50.90 1.58 14.49
CA ALA A 851 -49.76 1.50 15.39
C ALA A 851 -49.03 2.84 15.51
N LEU A 852 -48.79 3.29 16.73
CA LEU A 852 -48.00 4.47 17.06
C LEU A 852 -46.62 4.05 17.59
N VAL A 853 -45.56 4.44 16.89
CA VAL A 853 -44.17 4.20 17.31
C VAL A 853 -43.58 5.49 17.86
N VAL A 854 -43.31 5.53 19.17
CA VAL A 854 -42.77 6.70 19.86
C VAL A 854 -41.25 6.66 19.88
N GLY A 855 -40.64 7.51 19.05
CA GLY A 855 -39.19 7.57 18.85
C GLY A 855 -38.82 7.44 17.37
N ALA A 856 -37.84 8.23 16.95
CA ALA A 856 -37.45 8.39 15.53
C ALA A 856 -35.96 8.11 15.31
N CYS A 857 -35.34 7.26 16.12
CA CYS A 857 -33.98 6.76 15.88
C CYS A 857 -34.06 5.34 15.30
N THR A 858 -32.95 4.59 15.31
CA THR A 858 -32.82 3.22 14.83
C THR A 858 -34.00 2.29 15.14
N SER A 859 -34.25 1.95 16.41
CA SER A 859 -35.34 1.01 16.75
C SER A 859 -36.73 1.52 16.36
N GLY A 860 -36.93 2.84 16.33
CA GLY A 860 -38.20 3.42 15.88
C GLY A 860 -38.43 3.23 14.39
N HIS A 861 -37.38 3.42 13.58
CA HIS A 861 -37.45 3.16 12.14
C HIS A 861 -37.64 1.68 11.84
N ASP A 862 -36.85 0.79 12.42
CA ASP A 862 -36.89 -0.65 12.10
C ASP A 862 -38.24 -1.27 12.47
N ILE A 863 -38.80 -0.91 13.62
CA ILE A 863 -40.14 -1.37 14.03
C ILE A 863 -41.23 -0.78 13.13
N SER A 864 -41.11 0.50 12.75
CA SER A 864 -42.09 1.12 11.84
C SER A 864 -42.07 0.47 10.45
N VAL A 865 -40.89 0.11 9.95
CA VAL A 865 -40.71 -0.63 8.70
C VAL A 865 -41.34 -2.01 8.79
N ASP A 866 -41.09 -2.76 9.87
CA ASP A 866 -41.68 -4.09 10.10
C ASP A 866 -43.21 -4.05 10.17
N LEU A 867 -43.77 -3.09 10.93
CA LEU A 867 -45.21 -2.87 11.02
C LEU A 867 -45.84 -2.53 9.66
N SER A 868 -45.23 -1.60 8.93
CA SER A 868 -45.67 -1.20 7.58
C SER A 868 -45.62 -2.37 6.61
N HIS A 869 -44.55 -3.16 6.60
CA HIS A 869 -44.42 -4.36 5.77
C HIS A 869 -45.50 -5.42 6.08
N CYS A 870 -45.92 -5.52 7.34
CA CYS A 870 -46.99 -6.41 7.76
C CYS A 870 -48.40 -5.85 7.53
N GLY A 871 -48.53 -4.66 6.94
CA GLY A 871 -49.80 -4.02 6.60
C GLY A 871 -50.49 -3.29 7.77
N ALA A 872 -49.75 -2.88 8.80
CA ALA A 872 -50.26 -1.99 9.84
C ALA A 872 -50.25 -0.52 9.38
N ASP A 873 -51.28 0.25 9.73
CA ASP A 873 -51.30 1.71 9.55
C ASP A 873 -50.38 2.35 10.60
N THR A 874 -49.18 2.72 10.17
CA THR A 874 -48.06 3.03 11.07
C THR A 874 -47.80 4.54 11.12
N THR A 875 -47.84 5.10 12.33
CA THR A 875 -47.46 6.48 12.62
C THR A 875 -46.23 6.52 13.50
N MET A 876 -45.19 7.23 13.09
CA MET A 876 -44.00 7.54 13.89
C MET A 876 -44.17 8.89 14.59
N LEU A 877 -44.05 8.90 15.92
CA LEU A 877 -44.04 10.11 16.73
C LEU A 877 -42.60 10.57 16.99
N GLN A 878 -42.20 11.65 16.31
CA GLN A 878 -40.89 12.27 16.41
C GLN A 878 -40.85 13.36 17.50
N ARG A 879 -40.20 13.04 18.62
CA ARG A 879 -40.01 13.96 19.76
C ARG A 879 -38.88 14.97 19.52
N SER A 880 -37.77 14.50 18.95
CA SER A 880 -36.59 15.29 18.64
C SER A 880 -36.10 15.02 17.21
N PRO A 881 -35.36 15.96 16.58
CA PRO A 881 -34.70 15.71 15.31
C PRO A 881 -33.72 14.51 15.34
N THR A 882 -33.51 13.90 14.17
CA THR A 882 -32.63 12.71 14.01
C THR A 882 -31.55 12.96 12.95
N PHE A 883 -30.33 12.49 13.16
CA PHE A 883 -29.31 12.44 12.11
C PHE A 883 -29.60 11.30 11.13
N ILE A 884 -29.68 11.63 9.83
CA ILE A 884 -29.97 10.67 8.77
C ILE A 884 -28.82 10.68 7.77
N MET A 885 -28.37 9.49 7.38
CA MET A 885 -27.47 9.31 6.25
C MET A 885 -27.81 8.04 5.47
N THR A 886 -27.49 8.01 4.19
CA THR A 886 -27.52 6.77 3.41
C THR A 886 -26.33 5.89 3.73
N ILE A 887 -26.56 4.57 3.73
CA ILE A 887 -25.47 3.58 3.80
C ILE A 887 -24.54 3.74 2.57
N LYS A 888 -25.13 4.01 1.40
CA LYS A 888 -24.43 4.16 0.12
C LYS A 888 -23.38 5.28 0.14
N ASN A 889 -23.74 6.46 0.63
CA ASN A 889 -22.85 7.62 0.63
C ASN A 889 -22.08 7.74 1.96
N GLY A 890 -22.71 7.39 3.08
CA GLY A 890 -22.15 7.55 4.41
C GLY A 890 -21.01 6.59 4.73
N LEU A 891 -21.20 5.27 4.56
CA LEU A 891 -20.21 4.29 5.02
C LEU A 891 -18.85 4.43 4.33
N PRO A 892 -18.74 4.59 3.00
CA PRO A 892 -17.43 4.75 2.35
C PRO A 892 -16.64 5.95 2.89
N LEU A 893 -17.33 7.04 3.25
CA LEU A 893 -16.71 8.26 3.78
C LEU A 893 -16.35 8.14 5.26
N LEU A 894 -17.15 7.39 6.03
CA LEU A 894 -16.99 7.27 7.49
C LEU A 894 -16.01 6.16 7.89
N ASP A 895 -15.98 5.06 7.15
CA ASP A 895 -15.01 3.98 7.37
C ASP A 895 -13.63 4.32 6.80
N GLY A 896 -13.51 5.43 6.05
CA GLY A 896 -12.26 5.95 5.48
C GLY A 896 -11.54 4.95 4.58
N GLY A 897 -12.27 3.96 4.05
CA GLY A 897 -11.73 2.79 3.35
C GLY A 897 -10.98 1.78 4.24
N LEU A 898 -10.75 2.08 5.53
CA LEU A 898 -9.91 1.27 6.43
C LEU A 898 -10.53 -0.10 6.75
N PHE A 899 -11.85 -0.12 6.94
CA PHE A 899 -12.62 -1.34 7.17
C PHE A 899 -13.39 -1.70 5.89
N THR A 900 -12.67 -2.19 4.90
CA THR A 900 -13.22 -2.75 3.65
C THR A 900 -12.60 -4.12 3.39
N GLU A 901 -13.26 -4.98 2.63
CA GLU A 901 -12.70 -6.30 2.27
C GLU A 901 -11.32 -6.16 1.62
N GLU A 902 -11.18 -5.27 0.64
CA GLU A 902 -9.92 -5.04 -0.10
C GLU A 902 -8.77 -4.58 0.83
N VAL A 903 -9.04 -3.67 1.77
CA VAL A 903 -8.01 -3.21 2.71
C VAL A 903 -7.66 -4.30 3.72
N LEU A 904 -8.65 -5.03 4.24
CA LEU A 904 -8.40 -6.11 5.22
C LEU A 904 -7.73 -7.35 4.63
N GLU A 905 -7.68 -7.50 3.30
CA GLU A 905 -6.83 -8.50 2.63
C GLU A 905 -5.34 -8.19 2.78
N THR A 906 -4.97 -6.91 2.95
CA THR A 906 -3.56 -6.46 3.00
C THR A 906 -3.14 -5.90 4.36
N LEU A 907 -4.10 -5.47 5.17
CA LEU A 907 -3.93 -4.91 6.51
C LEU A 907 -4.63 -5.80 7.54
N SER A 908 -3.92 -6.22 8.58
CA SER A 908 -4.55 -7.01 9.66
C SER A 908 -5.61 -6.19 10.41
N MET A 909 -6.62 -6.89 10.92
CA MET A 909 -7.68 -6.28 11.73
C MET A 909 -7.14 -5.50 12.94
N ASP A 910 -6.13 -6.05 13.63
CA ASP A 910 -5.47 -5.36 14.75
C ASP A 910 -4.83 -4.04 14.32
N ASN A 911 -4.25 -3.97 13.12
CA ASN A 911 -3.68 -2.73 12.61
C ASN A 911 -4.77 -1.74 12.19
N ALA A 912 -5.89 -2.22 11.61
CA ALA A 912 -7.04 -1.38 11.30
C ALA A 912 -7.65 -0.77 12.58
N ASP A 913 -7.94 -1.59 13.59
CA ASP A 913 -8.44 -1.14 14.90
C ASP A 913 -7.47 -0.13 15.54
N ARG A 914 -6.14 -0.37 15.47
CA ARG A 914 -5.11 0.55 16.01
C ARG A 914 -5.06 1.87 15.24
N ILE A 915 -5.14 1.86 13.91
CA ILE A 915 -5.13 3.08 13.10
C ILE A 915 -6.38 3.90 13.38
N ALA A 916 -7.55 3.27 13.46
CA ALA A 916 -8.82 3.91 13.77
C ALA A 916 -8.78 4.58 15.15
N ASP A 917 -8.30 3.86 16.18
CA ASP A 917 -8.20 4.43 17.54
C ASP A 917 -7.05 5.44 17.68
N SER A 918 -6.02 5.43 16.82
CA SER A 918 -4.89 6.34 17.00
C SER A 918 -5.18 7.83 16.81
N LEU A 919 -6.33 8.19 16.22
CA LEU A 919 -6.69 9.57 15.98
C LEU A 919 -7.35 10.15 17.24
N PRO A 920 -6.81 11.23 17.84
CA PRO A 920 -7.48 11.95 18.92
C PRO A 920 -8.87 12.41 18.48
N LYS A 921 -9.87 12.23 19.35
CA LYS A 921 -11.28 12.53 19.00
C LYS A 921 -11.51 14.02 18.74
N GLN A 922 -10.67 14.91 19.27
CA GLN A 922 -10.63 16.33 18.96
C GLN A 922 -10.36 16.56 17.47
N VAL A 923 -9.38 15.87 16.91
CA VAL A 923 -9.06 15.90 15.48
C VAL A 923 -10.16 15.20 14.69
N GLY A 924 -10.67 14.09 15.21
CA GLY A 924 -11.83 13.39 14.64
C GLY A 924 -13.07 14.27 14.48
N LYS A 925 -13.39 15.15 15.45
CA LYS A 925 -14.51 16.10 15.35
C LYS A 925 -14.38 17.00 14.12
N LEU A 926 -13.19 17.56 13.88
CA LEU A 926 -12.92 18.43 12.74
C LEU A 926 -13.12 17.70 11.40
N PHE A 927 -12.71 16.44 11.35
CA PHE A 927 -12.87 15.58 10.17
C PHE A 927 -14.35 15.31 9.90
N HIS A 928 -15.07 14.92 10.94
CA HIS A 928 -16.49 14.62 10.86
C HIS A 928 -17.33 15.85 10.47
N GLN A 929 -16.97 17.06 10.92
CA GLN A 929 -17.64 18.30 10.47
C GLN A 929 -17.59 18.46 8.96
N ARG A 930 -16.42 18.25 8.36
CA ARG A 930 -16.24 18.31 6.90
C ARG A 930 -16.99 17.19 6.18
N ILE A 931 -16.90 15.96 6.69
CA ILE A 931 -17.57 14.79 6.12
C ILE A 931 -19.10 14.97 6.11
N VAL A 932 -19.67 15.47 7.21
CA VAL A 932 -21.12 15.65 7.36
C VAL A 932 -21.67 16.67 6.39
N ASP A 933 -20.94 17.75 6.11
CA ASP A 933 -21.37 18.74 5.12
C ASP A 933 -21.38 18.16 3.70
N HIS A 934 -20.33 17.41 3.33
CA HIS A 934 -20.28 16.71 2.05
C HIS A 934 -21.40 15.65 1.93
N LEU A 935 -21.63 14.89 2.99
CA LEU A 935 -22.65 13.86 3.05
C LEU A 935 -24.07 14.44 2.97
N ALA A 936 -24.32 15.58 3.61
CA ALA A 936 -25.62 16.25 3.54
C ALA A 936 -25.95 16.71 2.11
N GLU A 937 -24.95 17.10 1.31
CA GLU A 937 -25.15 17.43 -0.10
C GLU A 937 -25.37 16.17 -0.95
N ALA A 938 -24.60 15.10 -0.70
CA ALA A 938 -24.79 13.82 -1.39
C ALA A 938 -26.17 13.16 -1.10
N ASP A 939 -26.70 13.35 0.11
CA ASP A 939 -27.99 12.83 0.56
C ASP A 939 -29.14 13.85 0.43
N LYS A 940 -28.92 14.98 -0.28
CA LYS A 940 -29.87 16.10 -0.38
C LYS A 940 -31.29 15.65 -0.75
N GLU A 941 -31.42 14.77 -1.75
CA GLU A 941 -32.73 14.28 -2.21
C GLU A 941 -33.53 13.60 -1.10
N ILE A 942 -32.88 12.75 -0.29
CA ILE A 942 -33.52 12.05 0.82
C ILE A 942 -33.83 13.01 1.97
N LEU A 943 -32.90 13.92 2.29
CA LEU A 943 -33.11 14.90 3.36
C LEU A 943 -34.26 15.87 3.03
N ASP A 944 -34.34 16.33 1.78
CA ASP A 944 -35.44 17.18 1.31
C ASP A 944 -36.77 16.41 1.25
N GLY A 945 -36.74 15.15 0.81
CA GLY A 945 -37.90 14.27 0.84
C GLY A 945 -38.45 14.08 2.26
N LEU A 946 -37.59 13.79 3.23
CA LEU A 946 -37.96 13.66 4.64
C LEU A 946 -38.54 14.96 5.20
N LYS A 947 -37.93 16.09 4.85
CA LYS A 947 -38.44 17.42 5.26
C LYS A 947 -39.84 17.69 4.70
N LYS A 948 -40.08 17.34 3.42
CA LYS A 948 -41.42 17.44 2.79
C LYS A 948 -42.45 16.53 3.46
N ALA A 949 -42.04 15.34 3.91
CA ALA A 949 -42.88 14.42 4.67
C ALA A 949 -43.09 14.81 6.15
N GLY A 950 -42.56 15.97 6.59
CA GLY A 950 -42.72 16.47 7.95
C GLY A 950 -41.73 15.89 8.98
N PHE A 951 -40.69 15.19 8.55
CA PHE A 951 -39.64 14.63 9.41
C PHE A 951 -38.50 15.64 9.62
N ARG A 952 -38.12 15.88 10.89
CA ARG A 952 -37.02 16.79 11.25
C ARG A 952 -35.67 16.06 11.27
N THR A 953 -34.72 16.56 10.51
CA THR A 953 -33.34 16.06 10.49
C THR A 953 -32.40 16.96 11.29
N TRP A 954 -31.24 16.45 11.68
CA TRP A 954 -30.21 17.19 12.41
C TRP A 954 -28.81 16.72 12.02
N LYS A 955 -27.83 17.62 11.97
CA LYS A 955 -26.42 17.31 11.65
C LYS A 955 -25.62 16.73 12.82
N GLY A 956 -26.24 16.55 13.99
CA GLY A 956 -25.54 16.17 15.22
C GLY A 956 -24.89 17.35 15.93
N PRO A 957 -24.28 17.13 17.11
CA PRO A 957 -23.67 18.18 17.92
C PRO A 957 -22.51 18.79 17.12
N GLU A 958 -22.49 20.12 17.04
CA GLU A 958 -21.46 20.87 16.31
C GLU A 958 -21.30 20.45 14.82
N GLY A 959 -22.31 19.79 14.23
CA GLY A 959 -22.22 19.28 12.86
C GLY A 959 -21.35 18.03 12.69
N THR A 960 -21.07 17.27 13.75
CA THR A 960 -20.14 16.12 13.73
C THR A 960 -20.79 14.77 13.39
N GLY A 961 -22.10 14.75 13.12
CA GLY A 961 -22.79 13.57 12.61
C GLY A 961 -22.98 12.45 13.62
N TRP A 962 -23.13 11.21 13.12
CA TRP A 962 -23.57 10.08 13.93
C TRP A 962 -22.55 9.59 14.97
N LEU A 963 -21.25 9.63 14.67
CA LEU A 963 -20.23 9.01 15.54
C LEU A 963 -20.18 9.69 16.91
N PHE A 964 -20.15 11.01 16.93
CA PHE A 964 -20.17 11.78 18.17
C PHE A 964 -21.54 11.76 18.86
N LEU A 965 -22.64 11.62 18.11
CA LEU A 965 -23.94 11.30 18.69
C LEU A 965 -23.93 9.96 19.44
N ALA A 966 -23.30 8.93 18.86
CA ALA A 966 -23.18 7.63 19.51
C ALA A 966 -22.36 7.75 20.80
N TYR A 967 -21.22 8.43 20.78
CA TYR A 967 -20.40 8.65 21.97
C TYR A 967 -21.12 9.46 23.06
N GLU A 968 -21.81 10.54 22.70
CA GLU A 968 -22.44 11.43 23.69
C GLU A 968 -23.79 10.94 24.20
N ARG A 969 -24.62 10.37 23.32
CA ARG A 969 -26.03 10.09 23.59
C ARG A 969 -26.44 8.63 23.41
N ALA A 970 -25.56 7.77 22.91
CA ALA A 970 -25.90 6.36 22.65
C ALA A 970 -27.12 6.20 21.70
N GLY A 971 -27.35 7.17 20.81
CA GLY A 971 -28.50 7.22 19.91
C GLY A 971 -28.66 8.57 19.22
N GLY A 972 -29.77 8.80 18.53
CA GLY A 972 -30.04 10.06 17.82
C GLY A 972 -29.79 10.03 16.31
N TYR A 973 -29.54 8.86 15.74
CA TYR A 973 -29.24 8.67 14.32
C TYR A 973 -30.02 7.49 13.72
N TYR A 974 -30.06 7.42 12.39
CA TYR A 974 -30.55 6.28 11.60
C TYR A 974 -29.85 6.22 10.23
N PHE A 975 -29.51 5.02 9.78
CA PHE A 975 -28.89 4.77 8.48
C PHE A 975 -29.92 4.21 7.50
N THR A 976 -30.10 4.86 6.35
CA THR A 976 -31.07 4.44 5.34
C THR A 976 -30.41 3.60 4.24
N ALA A 977 -30.96 2.40 4.00
CA ALA A 977 -30.47 1.46 2.99
C ALA A 977 -31.56 1.05 1.98
N GLY A 978 -31.43 1.51 0.75
CA GLY A 978 -32.30 1.10 -0.37
C GLY A 978 -33.75 1.59 -0.27
N GLU A 979 -34.57 1.14 -1.23
CA GLU A 979 -35.93 1.63 -1.47
C GLU A 979 -36.96 1.24 -0.40
N ASN A 980 -36.64 0.22 0.41
CA ASN A 980 -37.51 -0.30 1.48
C ASN A 980 -37.09 0.18 2.88
N SER A 981 -36.15 1.13 2.96
CA SER A 981 -35.72 1.71 4.24
C SER A 981 -36.81 2.58 4.89
N GLY A 982 -36.70 2.80 6.19
CA GLY A 982 -37.64 3.63 6.95
C GLY A 982 -37.76 5.05 6.39
N SER A 983 -36.64 5.67 6.00
CA SER A 983 -36.66 7.00 5.40
C SER A 983 -37.43 7.05 4.08
N GLN A 984 -37.25 6.06 3.20
CA GLN A 984 -37.95 5.99 1.92
C GLN A 984 -39.45 5.74 2.12
N LYS A 985 -39.82 4.91 3.08
CA LYS A 985 -41.22 4.67 3.45
C LYS A 985 -41.91 5.90 4.03
N ILE A 986 -41.19 6.70 4.80
CA ILE A 986 -41.68 8.02 5.25
C ILE A 986 -41.92 8.94 4.04
N ILE A 987 -40.97 9.01 3.11
CA ILE A 987 -41.10 9.86 1.89
C ILE A 987 -42.29 9.43 1.03
N LYS A 988 -42.51 8.11 0.88
CA LYS A 988 -43.64 7.56 0.11
C LYS A 988 -45.00 7.68 0.82
N GLY A 989 -45.01 7.98 2.12
CA GLY A 989 -46.23 8.04 2.94
C GLY A 989 -46.70 6.70 3.52
N ASP A 990 -45.92 5.62 3.33
CA ASP A 990 -46.18 4.30 3.94
C ASP A 990 -46.07 4.33 5.48
N ILE A 991 -45.26 5.25 6.00
CA ILE A 991 -45.11 5.53 7.43
C ILE A 991 -45.42 7.01 7.63
N LYS A 992 -46.46 7.30 8.40
CA LYS A 992 -46.87 8.68 8.72
C LYS A 992 -45.93 9.26 9.77
N VAL A 993 -45.60 10.55 9.68
CA VAL A 993 -44.78 11.23 10.70
C VAL A 993 -45.62 12.27 11.42
N ARG A 994 -45.55 12.25 12.75
CA ARG A 994 -46.15 13.25 13.63
C ARG A 994 -45.07 13.80 14.56
N GLN A 995 -45.05 15.10 14.78
CA GLN A 995 -44.14 15.72 15.74
C GLN A 995 -44.84 15.92 17.09
N GLY A 996 -44.08 15.83 18.19
CA GLY A 996 -44.59 16.15 19.52
C GLY A 996 -44.50 14.98 20.51
N GLU A 997 -45.36 15.03 21.53
CA GLU A 997 -45.38 14.10 22.65
C GLU A 997 -46.83 13.76 23.03
N ILE A 998 -47.02 12.60 23.66
CA ILE A 998 -48.31 12.19 24.21
C ILE A 998 -48.60 13.03 25.47
N ALA A 999 -49.80 13.60 25.55
CA ALA A 999 -50.28 14.32 26.72
C ALA A 999 -51.05 13.39 27.67
N SER A 1000 -51.99 12.62 27.14
CA SER A 1000 -52.81 11.66 27.89
C SER A 1000 -53.35 10.54 27.00
N PHE A 1001 -53.82 9.47 27.63
CA PHE A 1001 -54.64 8.44 27.00
C PHE A 1001 -56.11 8.72 27.33
N GLY A 1002 -56.96 8.75 26.31
CA GLY A 1002 -58.40 8.98 26.44
C GLY A 1002 -59.19 7.68 26.54
N PRO A 1003 -60.54 7.76 26.68
CA PRO A 1003 -61.41 6.59 26.65
C PRO A 1003 -61.23 5.74 25.39
N GLY A 1004 -61.37 4.41 25.53
CA GLY A 1004 -61.17 3.47 24.43
C GLY A 1004 -59.71 3.38 23.99
N LYS A 1005 -59.46 3.56 22.69
CA LYS A 1005 -58.14 3.51 22.04
C LYS A 1005 -57.58 4.89 21.68
N LYS A 1006 -58.15 5.97 22.23
CA LYS A 1006 -57.77 7.34 21.92
C LYS A 1006 -56.44 7.75 22.58
N VAL A 1007 -55.58 8.41 21.83
CA VAL A 1007 -54.32 9.02 22.27
C VAL A 1007 -54.41 10.52 22.04
N VAL A 1008 -54.19 11.31 23.09
CA VAL A 1008 -54.21 12.78 23.05
C VAL A 1008 -52.78 13.29 23.05
N PHE A 1009 -52.46 14.18 22.13
CA PHE A 1009 -51.12 14.76 21.97
C PHE A 1009 -51.03 16.14 22.62
N LYS A 1010 -49.81 16.59 22.93
CA LYS A 1010 -49.59 17.90 23.60
C LYS A 1010 -50.02 19.13 22.77
N ASP A 1011 -50.19 18.97 21.47
CA ASP A 1011 -50.74 20.01 20.59
C ASP A 1011 -52.27 20.09 20.62
N GLY A 1012 -52.93 19.26 21.43
CA GLY A 1012 -54.39 19.21 21.58
C GLY A 1012 -55.09 18.32 20.56
N SER A 1013 -54.37 17.75 19.59
CA SER A 1013 -54.95 16.83 18.62
C SER A 1013 -55.10 15.41 19.20
N GLU A 1014 -56.02 14.64 18.63
CA GLU A 1014 -56.38 13.31 19.13
C GLU A 1014 -56.48 12.31 17.97
N ASP A 1015 -56.12 11.05 18.22
CA ASP A 1015 -56.19 9.99 17.23
C ASP A 1015 -56.27 8.61 17.92
N GLU A 1016 -56.66 7.56 17.19
CA GLU A 1016 -56.86 6.21 17.76
C GLU A 1016 -55.79 5.20 17.31
N TYR A 1017 -55.29 4.39 18.26
CA TYR A 1017 -54.25 3.40 18.01
C TYR A 1017 -54.53 2.08 18.74
N ASP A 1018 -54.30 0.95 18.07
CA ASP A 1018 -54.35 -0.38 18.67
C ASP A 1018 -53.08 -0.73 19.43
N LEU A 1019 -51.96 -0.15 19.01
CA LEU A 1019 -50.62 -0.40 19.54
C LEU A 1019 -49.86 0.91 19.76
N VAL A 1020 -49.22 1.05 20.91
CA VAL A 1020 -48.18 2.06 21.16
C VAL A 1020 -46.87 1.36 21.50
N VAL A 1021 -45.84 1.58 20.68
CA VAL A 1021 -44.48 1.07 20.91
C VAL A 1021 -43.58 2.21 21.35
N PHE A 1022 -43.06 2.14 22.57
CA PHE A 1022 -42.05 3.07 23.07
C PHE A 1022 -40.65 2.61 22.65
N ALA A 1023 -40.07 3.29 21.66
CA ALA A 1023 -38.67 3.17 21.25
C ALA A 1023 -37.81 4.21 21.98
N THR A 1024 -37.82 4.15 23.31
CA THR A 1024 -37.35 5.21 24.22
C THR A 1024 -36.05 4.89 24.92
N GLY A 1025 -35.41 3.77 24.56
CA GLY A 1025 -34.12 3.34 25.10
C GLY A 1025 -34.24 2.61 26.44
N TYR A 1026 -33.15 2.56 27.17
CA TYR A 1026 -33.06 1.89 28.46
C TYR A 1026 -32.64 2.88 29.55
N THR A 1027 -32.76 2.48 30.80
CA THR A 1027 -32.16 3.21 31.92
C THR A 1027 -30.63 3.05 31.90
N GLY A 1028 -29.95 3.81 32.75
CA GLY A 1028 -28.49 3.92 32.71
C GLY A 1028 -27.76 2.74 33.33
N ILE A 1029 -26.46 2.66 33.07
CA ILE A 1029 -25.53 1.64 33.58
C ILE A 1029 -25.54 1.60 35.12
N GLN A 1030 -25.77 2.74 35.77
CA GLN A 1030 -25.83 2.83 37.24
C GLN A 1030 -26.89 1.91 37.86
N ASP A 1031 -28.04 1.72 37.20
CA ASP A 1031 -29.08 0.80 37.68
C ASP A 1031 -28.59 -0.65 37.60
N SER A 1032 -27.91 -1.00 36.50
CA SER A 1032 -27.33 -2.34 36.33
C SER A 1032 -26.21 -2.62 37.35
N THR A 1033 -25.40 -1.62 37.66
CA THR A 1033 -24.38 -1.68 38.72
C THR A 1033 -25.04 -1.89 40.08
N ARG A 1034 -26.14 -1.18 40.37
CA ARG A 1034 -26.90 -1.33 41.61
C ARG A 1034 -27.48 -2.73 41.78
N GLU A 1035 -28.02 -3.30 40.71
CA GLU A 1035 -28.61 -4.65 40.71
C GLU A 1035 -27.57 -5.76 40.91
N VAL A 1036 -26.29 -5.50 40.62
CA VAL A 1036 -25.21 -6.50 40.68
C VAL A 1036 -24.31 -6.31 41.89
N LEU A 1037 -23.88 -5.07 42.15
CA LEU A 1037 -22.88 -4.72 43.18
C LEU A 1037 -23.47 -3.95 44.36
N GLY A 1038 -24.78 -3.66 44.34
CA GLY A 1038 -25.48 -2.97 45.42
C GLY A 1038 -25.37 -1.44 45.38
N ASP A 1039 -26.09 -0.80 46.31
CA ASP A 1039 -26.26 0.66 46.36
C ASP A 1039 -24.96 1.42 46.60
N GLN A 1040 -24.09 0.88 47.46
CA GLN A 1040 -22.82 1.50 47.81
C GLN A 1040 -21.92 1.61 46.58
N ALA A 1041 -21.69 0.52 45.84
CA ALA A 1041 -20.88 0.54 44.63
C ALA A 1041 -21.49 1.46 43.55
N ALA A 1042 -22.82 1.41 43.36
CA ALA A 1042 -23.51 2.26 42.40
C ALA A 1042 -23.41 3.76 42.72
N SER A 1043 -23.32 4.14 44.00
CA SER A 1043 -23.11 5.53 44.44
C SER A 1043 -21.66 6.02 44.29
N GLN A 1044 -20.68 5.13 44.34
CA GLN A 1044 -19.26 5.44 44.13
C GLN A 1044 -18.88 5.51 42.65
N MET A 1045 -19.72 4.93 41.79
CA MET A 1045 -19.52 4.88 40.35
C MET A 1045 -19.44 6.28 39.76
N GLY A 1046 -18.35 6.56 39.06
CA GLY A 1046 -18.22 7.72 38.18
C GLY A 1046 -19.14 7.61 36.96
N LYS A 1047 -19.07 8.61 36.08
CA LYS A 1047 -19.78 8.54 34.80
C LYS A 1047 -19.24 7.36 33.99
N VAL A 1048 -20.12 6.58 33.38
CA VAL A 1048 -19.77 5.54 32.41
C VAL A 1048 -20.54 5.85 31.13
N TRP A 1049 -19.84 5.86 30.00
CA TRP A 1049 -20.31 6.41 28.71
C TRP A 1049 -20.40 7.95 28.66
N GLY A 1050 -20.40 8.49 27.44
CA GLY A 1050 -20.17 9.92 27.20
C GLY A 1050 -18.68 10.25 27.15
N LEU A 1051 -18.38 11.43 26.62
CA LEU A 1051 -17.02 11.95 26.50
C LEU A 1051 -16.64 12.79 27.74
N ASP A 1052 -15.41 12.67 28.21
CA ASP A 1052 -14.82 13.55 29.22
C ASP A 1052 -14.22 14.82 28.56
N ASN A 1053 -13.51 15.64 29.34
CA ASN A 1053 -12.93 16.88 28.85
C ASN A 1053 -11.77 16.65 27.84
N GLU A 1054 -11.13 15.49 27.88
CA GLU A 1054 -10.13 15.06 26.91
C GLU A 1054 -10.77 14.36 25.71
N LEU A 1055 -12.10 14.39 25.63
CA LEU A 1055 -12.94 13.66 24.71
C LEU A 1055 -12.78 12.14 24.78
N GLU A 1056 -12.24 11.56 25.85
CA GLU A 1056 -12.18 10.11 26.02
C GLU A 1056 -13.51 9.55 26.55
N VAL A 1057 -13.82 8.30 26.21
CA VAL A 1057 -15.04 7.65 26.69
C VAL A 1057 -14.90 7.39 28.19
N ASN A 1058 -15.89 7.82 28.97
CA ASN A 1058 -15.88 7.67 30.42
C ASN A 1058 -16.08 6.20 30.83
N GLY A 1059 -15.23 5.69 31.74
CA GLY A 1059 -15.42 4.44 32.46
C GLY A 1059 -15.41 3.13 31.65
N VAL A 1060 -15.34 3.17 30.32
CA VAL A 1060 -15.30 1.96 29.48
C VAL A 1060 -13.85 1.52 29.30
N ALA A 1061 -13.52 0.32 29.78
CA ALA A 1061 -12.15 -0.20 29.90
C ALA A 1061 -11.19 0.70 30.71
N ARG A 1062 -11.75 1.60 31.53
CA ARG A 1062 -11.05 2.56 32.37
C ARG A 1062 -11.58 2.51 33.80
N PRO A 1063 -10.84 3.00 34.80
CA PRO A 1063 -11.36 3.12 36.16
C PRO A 1063 -12.65 3.95 36.23
N ALA A 1064 -13.67 3.41 36.89
CA ALA A 1064 -14.98 4.06 37.02
C ALA A 1064 -15.35 4.37 38.50
N GLY A 1065 -14.35 4.55 39.36
CA GLY A 1065 -14.54 4.88 40.78
C GLY A 1065 -14.85 3.70 41.71
N ILE A 1066 -15.04 2.49 41.15
CA ILE A 1066 -15.26 1.26 41.91
C ILE A 1066 -13.98 0.40 41.84
N PRO A 1067 -13.42 -0.05 42.97
CA PRO A 1067 -12.20 -0.87 42.99
C PRO A 1067 -12.36 -2.18 42.20
N HIS A 1068 -11.42 -2.46 41.29
CA HIS A 1068 -11.32 -3.71 40.53
C HIS A 1068 -12.59 -4.04 39.71
N VAL A 1069 -13.35 -3.02 39.30
CA VAL A 1069 -14.51 -3.17 38.41
C VAL A 1069 -14.27 -2.44 37.10
N PHE A 1070 -14.42 -3.17 35.99
CA PHE A 1070 -14.34 -2.63 34.64
C PHE A 1070 -15.69 -2.70 33.93
N PHE A 1071 -15.96 -1.73 33.05
CA PHE A 1071 -17.12 -1.75 32.17
C PHE A 1071 -16.68 -2.00 30.73
N THR A 1072 -17.39 -2.86 30.00
CA THR A 1072 -17.16 -3.09 28.57
C THR A 1072 -18.45 -2.88 27.79
N ILE A 1073 -18.44 -1.88 26.91
CA ILE A 1073 -19.63 -1.38 26.23
C ILE A 1073 -19.26 -0.95 24.82
N GLY A 1074 -20.11 -1.30 23.85
CA GLY A 1074 -19.97 -0.85 22.47
C GLY A 1074 -20.47 -1.88 21.45
N ASN A 1075 -20.25 -1.56 20.18
CA ASN A 1075 -20.43 -2.50 19.07
C ASN A 1075 -19.28 -3.53 19.03
N PHE A 1076 -19.26 -4.39 18.01
CA PHE A 1076 -18.28 -5.46 17.89
C PHE A 1076 -16.83 -4.96 17.73
N MET A 1077 -16.62 -3.85 17.02
CA MET A 1077 -15.30 -3.20 16.94
C MET A 1077 -14.80 -2.74 18.32
N MET A 1078 -15.64 -2.03 19.07
CA MET A 1078 -15.32 -1.62 20.45
C MET A 1078 -15.13 -2.84 21.37
N SER A 1079 -15.91 -3.90 21.17
CA SER A 1079 -15.78 -5.16 21.91
C SER A 1079 -14.39 -5.80 21.71
N ARG A 1080 -13.92 -5.93 20.46
CA ARG A 1080 -12.56 -6.40 20.16
C ARG A 1080 -11.52 -5.50 20.80
N TRP A 1081 -11.69 -4.19 20.68
CA TRP A 1081 -10.72 -3.23 21.19
C TRP A 1081 -10.61 -3.26 22.72
N PHE A 1082 -11.71 -3.08 23.44
CA PHE A 1082 -11.72 -2.93 24.90
C PHE A 1082 -11.46 -4.23 25.66
N SER A 1083 -11.92 -5.37 25.15
CA SER A 1083 -11.67 -6.67 25.81
C SER A 1083 -10.19 -6.92 26.06
N ARG A 1084 -9.33 -6.61 25.07
CA ARG A 1084 -7.88 -6.70 25.22
C ARG A 1084 -7.31 -5.71 26.23
N ARG A 1085 -7.83 -4.49 26.31
CA ARG A 1085 -7.31 -3.46 27.24
C ARG A 1085 -7.69 -3.77 28.68
N ILE A 1086 -8.87 -4.36 28.90
CA ILE A 1086 -9.27 -4.87 30.22
C ILE A 1086 -8.36 -6.03 30.62
N ALA A 1087 -8.14 -6.99 29.73
CA ALA A 1087 -7.27 -8.13 30.02
C ALA A 1087 -5.82 -7.71 30.37
N LEU A 1088 -5.24 -6.76 29.63
CA LEU A 1088 -3.90 -6.25 29.91
C LEU A 1088 -3.80 -5.60 31.30
N GLN A 1089 -4.79 -4.81 31.70
CA GLN A 1089 -4.84 -4.19 33.03
C GLN A 1089 -4.92 -5.25 34.13
N ILE A 1090 -5.85 -6.21 34.00
CA ILE A 1090 -6.02 -7.29 34.98
C ILE A 1090 -4.76 -8.15 35.10
N VAL A 1091 -4.12 -8.50 33.98
CA VAL A 1091 -2.87 -9.27 33.97
C VAL A 1091 -1.74 -8.46 34.63
N ALA A 1092 -1.61 -7.17 34.30
CA ALA A 1092 -0.56 -6.35 34.90
C ALA A 1092 -0.76 -6.15 36.42
N GLU A 1093 -2.00 -6.01 36.88
CA GLU A 1093 -2.33 -5.90 38.32
C GLU A 1093 -2.01 -7.21 39.04
N ARG A 1094 -2.42 -8.35 38.48
CA ARG A 1094 -2.13 -9.69 39.03
C ARG A 1094 -0.63 -9.94 39.19
N GLU A 1095 0.17 -9.49 38.23
CA GLU A 1095 1.62 -9.70 38.22
C GLU A 1095 2.39 -8.61 38.98
N GLY A 1096 1.70 -7.69 39.66
CA GLY A 1096 2.32 -6.60 40.43
C GLY A 1096 3.08 -5.59 39.57
N LYS A 1097 2.78 -5.53 38.27
CA LYS A 1097 3.40 -4.62 37.30
C LYS A 1097 2.57 -3.37 37.04
N TRP A 1098 1.33 -3.34 37.53
CA TRP A 1098 0.48 -2.17 37.51
C TRP A 1098 0.79 -1.26 38.70
N GLY A 1099 1.03 0.01 38.44
CA GLY A 1099 1.18 1.01 39.51
C GLY A 1099 0.16 2.13 39.36
N ASP A 1100 0.37 3.24 40.06
CA ASP A 1100 -0.57 4.36 40.08
C ASP A 1100 -0.92 4.90 38.68
N VAL A 1101 -2.21 5.13 38.47
CA VAL A 1101 -2.77 5.80 37.30
C VAL A 1101 -2.41 7.29 37.32
N TYR A 1102 -1.97 7.82 36.18
CA TYR A 1102 -1.65 9.24 36.05
C TYR A 1102 -2.89 10.12 36.23
N LYS A 1103 -2.78 11.12 37.10
CA LYS A 1103 -3.78 12.18 37.27
C LYS A 1103 -3.09 13.50 36.97
N SER A 1104 -3.61 14.25 36.00
CA SER A 1104 -3.22 15.63 35.75
C SER A 1104 -3.42 16.44 37.05
N LYS A 1105 -2.41 17.24 37.42
CA LYS A 1105 -2.46 18.10 38.60
C LYS A 1105 -3.42 19.27 38.41
#